data_AF-A0A9W8MTN4-F1
#
_entry.id   AF-A0A9W8MTN4-F1
#
_cell.length_a   1.000
_cell.length_b   1.000
_cell.length_c   1.000
_cell.angle_alpha   90.00
_cell.angle_beta   90.00
_cell.angle_gamma   90.00
#
_symmetry.space_group_name_H-M   'P 1'
#
loop_
_entity.id
_entity.type
_entity.pdbx_description
1 polymer ?
#
loop_
_entity_poly.entity_id
_entity_poly.type
_entity_poly.pdbx_seq_one_letter_code
_entity_poly.pdbx_strand_id
1 'polypeptide(L)'
;MLRIVTAILHCAHQYQSRRSMSNAFIFYEDVDNRPDTPVFWPKDPVVERRPQADPLPSKVGEIGFQEGVHAVQDRSQEVPDVVLPARHPADRDTPSPANDAAPSVDSETPVQPSTPSQDAASPPESIAKSSSLLGFLKPDRTIGGLHLTTILIFLLQLSLFSGTIVARLRPRRFLSSLSSDKSYFWNAVYSACEENATVISTQANYYRDTGLVQFLTQALPSRLGIDLHFRHTPRHSLKVVQGLGMWKTTSSPPRRRQHMATREGAPSSYRVSYETAYALNELNQQPAKPVVNNGLNTRLVSYVLFQHPSSSKKIGRTTVVLNEQEAGISVPTFGRSAHISGTVCFEESSSVLGVVLQVEGKLDSTISEAGGHSTKLFSQRYPLWSQCNSQGEPCPSQIPFSVFLPSTFTYNGAAAPLPPSFHSHFMDVPALFVKASYQLRFIITRIRHKKLEMWPKVKHISVPFTYVPRTRSHRPIVRSPCFFSSVKTSPEEWYQAVTSLRTRPNAKIDPITCHLFIPAGRIYGLRDKIPFHVQLSGIICTLKDVFAGCVSGLDRVLSVDSSNTTASRRSPAANPLIRVYLLRQVSVSMKGTSAWRNMILGEGTLAPIPPDLSSCCSLTRQCREGHVDWEGEVSCRDDITVGSFSAANVHVKDFIALSLTPPDRRSSPLLDLQLTIPIRLVTDSWADITGPEPDNAALAQ
;
A
#
# COMPACT_ATOMS: atom_id res chain seq x y z
N MET A 1 -5.25 43.08 26.05
CA MET A 1 -4.62 41.75 26.05
C MET A 1 -5.47 40.72 26.78
N LEU A 2 -5.63 40.78 28.11
CA LEU A 2 -6.36 39.73 28.87
C LEU A 2 -7.80 39.50 28.38
N ARG A 3 -8.57 40.55 28.10
CA ARG A 3 -9.95 40.44 27.56
C ARG A 3 -10.03 39.82 26.15
N ILE A 4 -8.98 39.96 25.34
CA ILE A 4 -8.91 39.38 23.99
C ILE A 4 -8.66 37.87 24.11
N VAL A 5 -7.78 37.46 25.03
CA VAL A 5 -7.52 36.05 25.33
C VAL A 5 -8.77 35.36 25.88
N THR A 6 -9.52 36.02 26.76
CA THR A 6 -10.79 35.47 27.29
C THR A 6 -11.86 35.31 26.20
N ALA A 7 -11.98 36.27 25.27
CA ALA A 7 -12.93 36.19 24.17
C ALA A 7 -12.60 35.05 23.18
N ILE A 8 -11.31 34.81 22.89
CA ILE A 8 -10.85 33.72 22.03
C ILE A 8 -11.14 32.35 22.67
N LEU A 9 -10.89 32.21 23.98
CA LEU A 9 -11.18 30.98 24.71
C LEU A 9 -12.68 30.67 24.79
N HIS A 10 -13.51 31.71 24.99
CA HIS A 10 -14.97 31.54 25.01
C HIS A 10 -15.54 31.16 23.64
N CYS A 11 -14.98 31.71 22.55
CA CYS A 11 -15.37 31.39 21.19
C CYS A 11 -14.95 29.95 20.80
N ALA A 12 -13.76 29.52 21.22
CA ALA A 12 -13.30 28.13 21.03
C ALA A 12 -14.19 27.12 21.78
N HIS A 13 -14.61 27.44 23.00
CA HIS A 13 -15.49 26.59 23.80
C HIS A 13 -16.90 26.45 23.19
N GLN A 14 -17.50 27.55 22.69
CA GLN A 14 -18.80 27.49 22.01
C GLN A 14 -18.74 26.70 20.70
N TYR A 15 -17.65 26.81 19.95
CA TYR A 15 -17.44 26.05 18.71
C TYR A 15 -17.35 24.54 18.99
N GLN A 16 -16.68 24.16 20.07
CA GLN A 16 -16.53 22.75 20.48
C GLN A 16 -17.86 22.15 20.95
N SER A 17 -18.70 22.93 21.64
CA SER A 17 -20.02 22.50 22.11
C SER A 17 -21.04 22.29 20.98
N ARG A 18 -21.01 23.11 19.92
CA ARG A 18 -21.90 22.92 18.74
C ARG A 18 -21.50 21.75 17.85
N ARG A 19 -20.22 21.39 17.81
CA ARG A 19 -19.74 20.24 17.02
C ARG A 19 -20.17 18.89 17.63
N SER A 20 -20.42 18.85 18.95
CA SER A 20 -20.94 17.66 19.64
C SER A 20 -22.39 17.32 19.28
N MET A 21 -23.16 18.22 18.68
CA MET A 21 -24.56 17.99 18.30
C MET A 21 -24.77 17.68 16.81
N SER A 22 -23.74 17.79 15.96
CA SER A 22 -23.88 17.64 14.50
C SER A 22 -23.37 16.30 13.92
N ASN A 23 -22.79 15.43 14.76
CA ASN A 23 -22.28 14.11 14.33
C ASN A 23 -23.26 12.94 14.58
N ALA A 24 -24.54 13.24 14.79
CA ALA A 24 -25.59 12.24 14.96
C ALA A 24 -26.60 12.32 13.80
N PHE A 25 -26.19 12.09 12.55
CA PHE A 25 -27.14 11.78 11.47
C PHE A 25 -26.46 10.96 10.36
N ILE A 26 -27.17 9.90 9.94
CA ILE A 26 -26.85 8.83 8.96
C ILE A 26 -26.15 7.59 9.55
N PHE A 27 -26.93 6.75 10.23
CA PHE A 27 -27.32 5.40 9.76
C PHE A 27 -28.70 5.08 10.38
N TYR A 28 -29.70 4.83 9.52
CA TYR A 28 -30.96 4.21 9.92
C TYR A 28 -30.74 2.69 9.86
N GLU A 29 -30.67 2.05 11.02
CA GLU A 29 -31.16 0.67 11.18
C GLU A 29 -32.50 0.78 11.89
N ASP A 30 -33.53 0.24 11.26
CA ASP A 30 -34.90 0.21 11.77
C ASP A 30 -35.01 -0.97 12.74
N VAL A 31 -35.12 -0.66 14.04
CA VAL A 31 -35.54 -1.60 15.09
C VAL A 31 -36.80 -1.02 15.72
N ASP A 32 -37.86 -1.82 15.72
CA ASP A 32 -39.20 -1.48 16.21
C ASP A 32 -39.21 -0.82 17.60
N ASN A 33 -39.99 0.25 17.71
CA ASN A 33 -40.11 1.09 18.91
C ASN A 33 -41.43 0.78 19.64
N ARG A 34 -41.36 0.41 20.94
CA ARG A 34 -42.43 0.61 21.94
C ARG A 34 -41.80 1.10 23.26
N PRO A 35 -42.47 1.97 24.04
CA PRO A 35 -41.81 2.79 25.05
C PRO A 35 -41.88 2.23 26.49
N ASP A 36 -40.83 2.61 27.24
CA ASP A 36 -40.72 2.85 28.68
C ASP A 36 -40.76 1.68 29.70
N THR A 37 -39.57 1.29 30.17
CA THR A 37 -39.27 1.00 31.59
C THR A 37 -37.75 1.10 31.86
N PRO A 38 -37.29 1.65 32.99
CA PRO A 38 -35.87 1.76 33.30
C PRO A 38 -35.35 0.47 33.93
N VAL A 39 -34.42 -0.23 33.26
CA VAL A 39 -33.78 -1.43 33.81
C VAL A 39 -32.28 -1.20 34.03
N PHE A 40 -31.90 -1.40 35.29
CA PHE A 40 -30.55 -1.53 35.84
C PHE A 40 -29.72 -2.53 35.01
N TRP A 41 -28.52 -2.15 34.55
CA TRP A 41 -27.57 -3.08 33.92
C TRP A 41 -26.82 -3.88 35.01
N PRO A 42 -26.96 -5.21 35.11
CA PRO A 42 -26.00 -6.03 35.84
C PRO A 42 -24.76 -6.24 34.96
N LYS A 43 -23.60 -6.27 35.62
CA LYS A 43 -22.35 -6.76 35.04
C LYS A 43 -22.46 -8.26 34.73
N ASP A 44 -21.73 -8.63 33.70
CA ASP A 44 -21.39 -9.97 33.20
C ASP A 44 -22.35 -10.61 32.18
N PRO A 45 -21.85 -11.00 30.99
CA PRO A 45 -22.68 -11.62 29.96
C PRO A 45 -23.00 -13.07 30.31
N VAL A 46 -24.28 -13.36 30.50
CA VAL A 46 -24.80 -14.73 30.46
C VAL A 46 -24.69 -15.23 29.02
N VAL A 47 -23.88 -16.27 28.82
CA VAL A 47 -23.74 -17.00 27.55
C VAL A 47 -25.02 -17.80 27.32
N GLU A 48 -25.90 -17.28 26.47
CA GLU A 48 -27.07 -18.02 25.98
C GLU A 48 -26.61 -19.00 24.89
N ARG A 49 -26.47 -20.27 25.28
CA ARG A 49 -26.16 -21.38 24.37
C ARG A 49 -27.40 -21.69 23.54
N ARG A 50 -27.35 -21.40 22.24
CA ARG A 50 -28.21 -22.08 21.26
C ARG A 50 -27.93 -23.59 21.34
N PRO A 51 -28.94 -24.47 21.26
CA PRO A 51 -28.69 -25.90 21.12
C PRO A 51 -27.92 -26.11 19.80
N GLN A 52 -26.64 -26.41 19.96
CA GLN A 52 -25.78 -26.84 18.87
C GLN A 52 -26.21 -28.26 18.54
N ALA A 53 -26.54 -28.54 17.27
CA ALA A 53 -26.83 -29.89 16.84
C ALA A 53 -25.65 -30.79 17.21
N ASP A 54 -25.92 -31.91 17.88
CA ASP A 54 -24.90 -32.88 18.24
C ASP A 54 -24.13 -33.32 16.99
N PRO A 55 -22.80 -33.50 17.08
CA PRO A 55 -21.99 -33.93 15.95
C PRO A 55 -22.54 -35.25 15.40
N LEU A 56 -22.76 -35.28 14.08
CA LEU A 56 -23.13 -36.50 13.37
C LEU A 56 -22.13 -37.61 13.72
N PRO A 57 -22.60 -38.84 14.05
CA PRO A 57 -21.71 -39.94 14.39
C PRO A 57 -20.75 -40.19 13.23
N SER A 58 -19.45 -40.19 13.54
CA SER A 58 -18.41 -40.52 12.58
C SER A 58 -18.64 -41.95 12.08
N LYS A 59 -18.83 -42.10 10.77
CA LYS A 59 -18.95 -43.41 10.15
C LYS A 59 -17.59 -44.12 10.27
N VAL A 60 -17.64 -45.38 10.67
CA VAL A 60 -16.49 -46.30 10.63
C VAL A 60 -15.94 -46.30 9.19
N GLY A 61 -14.71 -45.80 9.02
CA GLY A 61 -14.03 -45.71 7.71
C GLY A 61 -13.59 -44.30 7.26
N GLU A 62 -13.91 -43.23 8.00
CA GLU A 62 -13.46 -41.87 7.66
C GLU A 62 -12.11 -41.53 8.33
N ILE A 63 -11.25 -40.78 7.61
CA ILE A 63 -9.88 -40.47 8.02
C ILE A 63 -9.90 -39.60 9.29
N GLY A 64 -9.65 -40.22 10.44
CA GLY A 64 -9.70 -39.58 11.76
C GLY A 64 -10.44 -40.38 12.84
N PHE A 65 -11.11 -41.49 12.48
CA PHE A 65 -11.73 -42.38 13.45
C PHE A 65 -10.68 -43.14 14.27
N GLN A 66 -10.57 -42.86 15.57
CA GLN A 66 -9.77 -43.65 16.52
C GLN A 66 -10.67 -44.63 17.27
N GLU A 67 -10.51 -45.90 16.97
CA GLU A 67 -11.21 -47.00 17.63
C GLU A 67 -10.51 -47.28 18.97
N GLY A 68 -11.14 -46.88 20.11
CA GLY A 68 -10.60 -47.25 21.44
C GLY A 68 -10.93 -46.39 22.66
N VAL A 69 -11.73 -45.31 22.58
CA VAL A 69 -11.86 -44.37 23.73
C VAL A 69 -13.15 -44.54 24.57
N HIS A 70 -14.04 -45.47 24.23
CA HIS A 70 -15.22 -45.77 25.07
C HIS A 70 -15.30 -47.27 25.39
N ALA A 71 -14.51 -47.70 26.38
CA ALA A 71 -14.62 -49.04 26.92
C ALA A 71 -14.34 -49.06 28.43
N VAL A 72 -15.28 -48.56 29.25
CA VAL A 72 -15.50 -49.06 30.62
C VAL A 72 -16.98 -48.90 30.99
N GLN A 73 -17.68 -50.02 31.16
CA GLN A 73 -18.49 -50.39 32.33
C GLN A 73 -19.81 -51.10 31.99
N ASP A 74 -19.96 -52.33 32.52
CA ASP A 74 -21.17 -53.17 32.68
C ASP A 74 -21.91 -53.57 31.38
N ARG A 75 -22.38 -54.80 31.14
CA ARG A 75 -22.80 -55.90 32.04
C ARG A 75 -22.92 -57.20 31.21
N SER A 76 -22.78 -58.35 31.86
CA SER A 76 -22.94 -59.70 31.31
C SER A 76 -24.26 -59.91 30.56
N GLN A 77 -24.21 -60.42 29.33
CA GLN A 77 -25.29 -61.19 28.73
C GLN A 77 -24.75 -62.14 27.64
N GLU A 78 -24.99 -63.43 27.82
CA GLU A 78 -24.70 -64.51 26.87
C GLU A 78 -25.54 -64.44 25.59
N VAL A 79 -25.16 -65.31 24.62
CA VAL A 79 -25.88 -65.81 23.42
C VAL A 79 -25.54 -65.08 22.10
N PRO A 80 -25.47 -65.76 20.92
CA PRO A 80 -24.88 -67.06 20.55
C PRO A 80 -23.87 -66.94 19.37
N ASP A 81 -23.19 -68.05 19.04
CA ASP A 81 -22.31 -68.21 17.86
C ASP A 81 -22.96 -67.77 16.54
N VAL A 82 -22.36 -66.75 15.89
CA VAL A 82 -22.66 -66.36 14.52
C VAL A 82 -21.57 -66.91 13.60
N VAL A 83 -21.97 -67.91 12.80
CA VAL A 83 -21.17 -68.50 11.73
C VAL A 83 -20.95 -67.45 10.62
N LEU A 84 -19.69 -67.09 10.40
CA LEU A 84 -19.27 -66.27 9.25
C LEU A 84 -19.17 -67.14 7.98
N PRO A 85 -19.63 -66.66 6.81
CA PRO A 85 -19.55 -67.40 5.56
C PRO A 85 -18.12 -67.45 5.00
N ALA A 86 -17.86 -68.52 4.23
CA ALA A 86 -16.56 -68.85 3.66
C ALA A 86 -15.95 -67.72 2.80
N ARG A 87 -14.66 -67.46 3.02
CA ARG A 87 -13.85 -66.53 2.23
C ARG A 87 -13.70 -67.02 0.79
N HIS A 88 -13.73 -66.06 -0.13
CA HIS A 88 -13.66 -66.28 -1.58
C HIS A 88 -12.26 -66.79 -1.99
N PRO A 89 -12.15 -67.80 -2.87
CA PRO A 89 -10.88 -68.44 -3.24
C PRO A 89 -9.93 -67.59 -4.11
N ALA A 90 -10.16 -66.28 -4.25
CA ALA A 90 -9.37 -65.40 -5.11
C ALA A 90 -8.22 -64.67 -4.38
N ASP A 91 -8.15 -64.74 -3.04
CA ASP A 91 -7.13 -64.05 -2.23
C ASP A 91 -5.87 -64.89 -1.97
N ARG A 92 -5.52 -65.79 -2.89
CA ARG A 92 -4.30 -66.59 -2.80
C ARG A 92 -3.32 -66.24 -3.92
N ASP A 93 -2.11 -65.92 -3.47
CA ASP A 93 -0.81 -66.15 -4.12
C ASP A 93 -0.06 -64.90 -4.62
N THR A 94 0.94 -64.50 -3.84
CA THR A 94 2.27 -64.19 -4.38
C THR A 94 3.34 -64.53 -3.33
N PRO A 95 4.33 -65.39 -3.66
CA PRO A 95 5.33 -65.85 -2.70
C PRO A 95 6.55 -64.90 -2.64
N SER A 96 6.96 -64.54 -1.42
CA SER A 96 8.29 -63.98 -1.16
C SER A 96 9.33 -65.10 -1.08
N PRO A 97 10.50 -64.97 -1.72
CA PRO A 97 11.61 -65.88 -1.52
C PRO A 97 12.36 -65.58 -0.22
N ALA A 98 12.83 -66.66 0.38
CA ALA A 98 13.53 -66.71 1.65
C ALA A 98 15.06 -66.53 1.50
N ASN A 99 15.68 -66.27 2.66
CA ASN A 99 17.08 -66.57 3.04
C ASN A 99 18.17 -65.67 2.41
N ASP A 100 19.22 -65.21 3.10
CA ASP A 100 20.02 -65.86 4.14
C ASP A 100 20.87 -64.86 4.96
N ALA A 101 21.31 -65.36 6.12
CA ALA A 101 22.59 -65.12 6.80
C ALA A 101 22.82 -63.85 7.66
N ALA A 102 22.90 -64.13 8.98
CA ALA A 102 23.62 -63.39 10.02
C ALA A 102 25.17 -63.43 9.78
N PRO A 103 26.04 -62.75 10.57
CA PRO A 103 26.20 -63.01 12.00
C PRO A 103 26.39 -61.79 12.94
N SER A 104 26.04 -62.09 14.18
CA SER A 104 26.37 -61.50 15.49
C SER A 104 27.69 -60.73 15.64
N VAL A 105 27.63 -59.60 16.37
CA VAL A 105 28.65 -59.21 17.37
C VAL A 105 27.95 -58.55 18.57
N ASP A 106 28.47 -58.91 19.74
CA ASP A 106 28.06 -58.69 21.11
C ASP A 106 27.96 -57.22 21.59
N SER A 107 27.13 -57.01 22.62
CA SER A 107 27.60 -56.61 23.97
C SER A 107 26.71 -55.58 24.67
N GLU A 108 26.23 -56.02 25.83
CA GLU A 108 26.16 -55.30 27.10
C GLU A 108 25.21 -54.09 27.23
N THR A 109 24.05 -54.41 27.80
CA THR A 109 23.39 -53.60 28.84
C THR A 109 24.38 -53.34 29.97
N PRO A 110 24.45 -52.12 30.54
CA PRO A 110 23.81 -51.98 31.85
C PRO A 110 23.24 -50.59 32.19
N VAL A 111 22.11 -50.64 32.90
CA VAL A 111 21.87 -49.94 34.17
C VAL A 111 22.00 -48.41 34.17
N GLN A 112 20.81 -47.81 34.18
CA GLN A 112 20.44 -46.54 34.80
C GLN A 112 21.13 -46.30 36.16
N PRO A 113 21.62 -45.08 36.44
CA PRO A 113 21.19 -44.47 37.70
C PRO A 113 20.97 -42.95 37.64
N SER A 114 19.90 -42.57 38.37
CA SER A 114 19.71 -41.36 39.16
C SER A 114 20.54 -40.09 38.86
N THR A 115 19.77 -39.06 38.50
CA THR A 115 19.97 -37.63 38.76
C THR A 115 20.71 -37.31 40.06
N PRO A 116 21.66 -36.37 40.00
CA PRO A 116 21.86 -35.46 41.11
C PRO A 116 21.73 -34.00 40.66
N SER A 117 20.91 -33.28 41.41
CA SER A 117 20.91 -31.83 41.54
C SER A 117 22.31 -31.36 41.95
N GLN A 118 22.89 -30.40 41.23
CA GLN A 118 23.92 -29.54 41.81
C GLN A 118 24.03 -28.20 41.07
N ASP A 119 23.82 -27.17 41.87
CA ASP A 119 24.22 -25.79 41.65
C ASP A 119 25.67 -25.69 41.16
N ALA A 120 25.89 -24.97 40.07
CA ALA A 120 27.19 -24.46 39.71
C ALA A 120 27.06 -23.05 39.14
N ALA A 121 27.58 -22.10 39.92
CA ALA A 121 27.65 -20.69 39.64
C ALA A 121 28.43 -20.40 38.34
N SER A 122 27.82 -19.60 37.47
CA SER A 122 28.49 -18.97 36.34
C SER A 122 29.42 -17.84 36.81
N PRO A 123 30.59 -17.65 36.17
CA PRO A 123 31.58 -16.66 36.57
C PRO A 123 31.14 -15.22 36.21
N PRO A 124 31.62 -14.19 36.94
CA PRO A 124 31.23 -12.81 36.68
C PRO A 124 31.97 -12.28 35.45
N GLU A 125 31.26 -12.12 34.34
CA GLU A 125 31.74 -11.30 33.22
C GLU A 125 31.86 -9.84 33.68
N SER A 126 33.10 -9.40 33.81
CA SER A 126 33.49 -8.02 34.09
C SER A 126 33.09 -7.12 32.92
N ILE A 127 31.95 -6.46 33.06
CA ILE A 127 31.56 -5.33 32.22
C ILE A 127 32.54 -4.19 32.47
N ALA A 128 33.48 -4.01 31.55
CA ALA A 128 34.30 -2.82 31.46
C ALA A 128 33.38 -1.61 31.23
N LYS A 129 33.28 -0.77 32.26
CA LYS A 129 32.59 0.52 32.24
C LYS A 129 33.20 1.41 31.16
N SER A 130 32.55 1.52 30.00
CA SER A 130 32.81 2.63 29.08
C SER A 130 32.21 3.90 29.69
N SER A 131 33.07 4.84 30.07
CA SER A 131 32.71 6.14 30.61
C SER A 131 31.88 6.94 29.60
N SER A 132 30.59 7.10 29.87
CA SER A 132 29.74 8.02 29.11
C SER A 132 30.06 9.46 29.54
N LEU A 133 30.75 10.21 28.67
CA LEU A 133 31.05 11.63 28.81
C LEU A 133 29.82 12.58 28.66
N LEU A 134 28.60 12.04 28.75
CA LEU A 134 27.33 12.79 28.76
C LEU A 134 26.50 12.59 30.04
N GLY A 135 27.10 12.05 31.11
CA GLY A 135 26.46 11.92 32.43
C GLY A 135 26.28 13.22 33.22
N PHE A 136 26.62 14.38 32.65
CA PHE A 136 26.65 15.67 33.37
C PHE A 136 25.32 16.43 33.41
N LEU A 137 24.23 15.86 32.90
CA LEU A 137 22.89 16.46 32.94
C LEU A 137 21.85 15.48 33.51
N LYS A 138 22.13 14.91 34.70
CA LYS A 138 21.05 14.36 35.53
C LYS A 138 20.29 15.54 36.18
N PRO A 139 18.97 15.68 35.99
CA PRO A 139 18.21 16.89 36.30
C PRO A 139 17.96 17.17 37.80
N ASP A 140 18.48 16.36 38.72
CA ASP A 140 18.08 16.42 40.14
C ASP A 140 19.03 17.21 41.05
N ARG A 141 19.96 18.00 40.51
CA ARG A 141 20.75 18.91 41.36
C ARG A 141 19.99 20.22 41.58
N THR A 142 19.37 20.32 42.75
CA THR A 142 18.92 21.59 43.33
C THR A 142 20.08 22.26 44.05
N ILE A 143 20.43 23.48 43.64
CA ILE A 143 21.44 24.31 44.32
C ILE A 143 20.67 25.49 44.92
N GLY A 144 20.57 25.54 46.24
CA GLY A 144 19.80 26.58 46.94
C GLY A 144 18.29 26.52 46.67
N GLY A 145 17.73 25.32 46.45
CA GLY A 145 16.29 25.13 46.18
C GLY A 145 15.85 25.40 44.73
N LEU A 146 16.76 25.86 43.87
CA LEU A 146 16.51 26.05 42.44
C LEU A 146 17.05 24.88 41.64
N HIS A 147 16.23 24.30 40.75
CA HIS A 147 16.70 23.29 39.81
C HIS A 147 17.71 23.90 38.82
N LEU A 148 18.80 23.18 38.56
CA LEU A 148 19.81 23.56 37.58
C LEU A 148 19.22 23.88 36.19
N THR A 149 18.14 23.19 35.82
CA THR A 149 17.39 23.45 34.58
C THR A 149 16.78 24.84 34.57
N THR A 150 16.22 25.31 35.68
CA THR A 150 15.64 26.65 35.81
C THR A 150 16.72 27.73 35.70
N ILE A 151 17.89 27.51 36.30
CA ILE A 151 19.04 28.43 36.19
C ILE A 151 19.55 28.49 34.75
N LEU A 152 19.65 27.34 34.07
CA LEU A 152 20.09 27.27 32.67
C LEU A 152 19.11 27.99 31.72
N ILE A 153 17.81 27.80 31.93
CA ILE A 153 16.76 28.49 31.17
C ILE A 153 16.82 30.00 31.42
N PHE A 154 17.04 30.43 32.66
CA PHE A 154 17.18 31.84 33.01
C PHE A 154 18.40 32.48 32.35
N LEU A 155 19.56 31.81 32.36
CA LEU A 155 20.77 32.28 31.67
C LEU A 155 20.59 32.37 30.15
N LEU A 156 19.88 31.41 29.55
CA LEU A 156 19.52 31.45 28.13
C LEU A 156 18.61 32.65 27.81
N GLN A 157 17.61 32.91 28.65
CA GLN A 157 16.74 34.08 28.50
C GLN A 157 17.53 35.38 28.65
N LEU A 158 18.46 35.47 29.60
CA LEU A 158 19.32 36.64 29.78
C LEU A 158 20.25 36.87 28.57
N SER A 159 20.78 35.79 27.99
CA SER A 159 21.57 35.82 26.76
C SER A 159 20.78 36.34 25.55
N LEU A 160 19.54 35.88 25.38
CA LEU A 160 18.67 36.36 24.30
C LEU A 160 18.29 37.83 24.50
N PHE A 161 17.99 38.22 25.74
CA PHE A 161 17.61 39.60 26.06
C PHE A 161 18.79 40.57 25.86
N SER A 162 19.98 40.21 26.33
CA SER A 162 21.20 40.98 26.10
C SER A 162 21.57 41.04 24.61
N GLY A 163 21.43 39.94 23.86
CA GLY A 163 21.60 39.92 22.41
C GLY A 163 20.63 40.88 21.69
N THR A 164 19.38 40.94 22.14
CA THR A 164 18.35 41.83 21.57
C THR A 164 18.65 43.30 21.88
N ILE A 165 19.15 43.61 23.08
CA ILE A 165 19.57 44.95 23.48
C ILE A 165 20.80 45.39 22.67
N VAL A 166 21.82 44.54 22.54
CA VAL A 166 23.02 44.84 21.75
C VAL A 166 22.67 45.02 20.26
N ALA A 167 21.78 44.20 19.72
CA ALA A 167 21.29 44.32 18.35
C ALA A 167 20.53 45.65 18.13
N ARG A 168 19.81 46.15 19.14
CA ARG A 168 19.14 47.45 19.08
C ARG A 168 20.06 48.65 19.29
N LEU A 169 21.12 48.51 20.08
CA LEU A 169 22.04 49.61 20.40
C LEU A 169 23.18 49.79 19.38
N ARG A 170 23.33 48.88 18.41
CA ARG A 170 24.31 48.99 17.32
C ARG A 170 23.71 48.96 15.90
N PRO A 171 22.73 49.82 15.55
CA PRO A 171 22.27 49.89 14.18
C PRO A 171 23.17 50.87 13.42
N ARG A 172 24.29 50.40 12.84
CA ARG A 172 24.86 50.91 11.56
C ARG A 172 26.27 50.46 11.14
N ARG A 173 27.05 49.71 11.94
CA ARG A 173 28.42 49.32 11.52
C ARG A 173 28.69 47.82 11.37
N PHE A 174 27.75 46.94 11.72
CA PHE A 174 27.98 45.50 11.65
C PHE A 174 27.51 44.84 10.34
N LEU A 175 26.72 45.54 9.52
CA LEU A 175 26.19 45.00 8.26
C LEU A 175 27.15 45.09 7.07
N SER A 176 28.28 45.78 7.17
CA SER A 176 29.30 45.82 6.11
C SER A 176 30.43 44.80 6.27
N SER A 177 30.55 44.13 7.43
CA SER A 177 31.69 43.24 7.74
C SER A 177 31.42 41.74 7.55
N LEU A 178 30.18 41.34 7.23
CA LEU A 178 29.80 39.92 7.07
C LEU A 178 29.52 39.50 5.62
N SER A 179 29.99 40.30 4.65
CA SER A 179 29.83 40.05 3.20
C SER A 179 30.90 39.14 2.59
N SER A 180 31.55 38.27 3.37
CA SER A 180 32.43 37.24 2.82
C SER A 180 32.19 35.94 3.56
N ASP A 181 31.81 34.90 2.81
CA ASP A 181 31.58 33.51 3.20
C ASP A 181 30.31 33.14 3.97
N LYS A 182 29.25 32.80 3.20
CA LYS A 182 28.71 31.41 3.07
C LYS A 182 27.34 31.39 2.39
N SER A 183 27.27 30.85 1.18
CA SER A 183 26.04 30.64 0.40
C SER A 183 25.17 29.45 0.87
N TYR A 184 25.64 28.63 1.82
CA TYR A 184 24.94 27.39 2.21
C TYR A 184 23.88 27.57 3.30
N PHE A 185 23.99 28.60 4.14
CA PHE A 185 23.02 28.85 5.21
C PHE A 185 21.72 29.45 4.68
N TRP A 186 21.83 30.37 3.71
CA TRP A 186 20.66 31.00 3.09
C TRP A 186 19.85 30.05 2.22
N ASN A 187 20.47 29.08 1.54
CA ASN A 187 19.73 28.07 0.77
C ASN A 187 18.91 27.11 1.64
N ALA A 188 19.37 26.79 2.86
CA ALA A 188 18.60 25.98 3.80
C ALA A 188 17.40 26.74 4.40
N VAL A 189 17.56 28.05 4.63
CA VAL A 189 16.47 28.92 5.10
C VAL A 189 15.47 29.21 3.98
N TYR A 190 15.93 29.40 2.74
CA TYR A 190 15.05 29.58 1.57
C TYR A 190 14.24 28.31 1.29
N SER A 191 14.86 27.13 1.36
CA SER A 191 14.17 25.84 1.17
C SER A 191 13.14 25.53 2.26
N ALA A 192 13.37 25.97 3.51
CA ALA A 192 12.39 25.81 4.60
C ALA A 192 11.25 26.85 4.56
N CYS A 193 11.47 27.99 3.90
CA CYS A 193 10.43 29.00 3.68
C CYS A 193 9.54 28.66 2.47
N GLU A 194 10.09 28.03 1.42
CA GLU A 194 9.34 27.63 0.23
C GLU A 194 8.33 26.51 0.54
N GLU A 195 8.68 25.58 1.43
CA GLU A 195 7.80 24.49 1.89
C GLU A 195 6.62 24.98 2.77
N ASN A 196 6.77 26.15 3.44
CA ASN A 196 5.71 26.78 4.24
C ASN A 196 4.85 27.77 3.43
N ALA A 197 5.40 28.39 2.37
CA ALA A 197 4.65 29.32 1.52
C ALA A 197 3.57 28.62 0.68
N THR A 198 3.80 27.37 0.27
CA THR A 198 2.80 26.52 -0.41
C THR A 198 1.66 26.10 0.49
N VAL A 199 1.89 25.93 1.80
CA VAL A 199 0.82 25.60 2.77
C VAL A 199 -0.08 26.81 3.04
N ILE A 200 0.51 28.01 3.12
CA ILE A 200 -0.23 29.26 3.39
C ILE A 200 -1.02 29.73 2.16
N SER A 201 -0.48 29.59 0.94
CA SER A 201 -1.19 29.97 -0.30
C SER A 201 -2.38 29.04 -0.61
N THR A 202 -2.25 27.75 -0.29
CA THR A 202 -3.33 26.77 -0.47
C THR A 202 -4.44 26.96 0.56
N GLN A 203 -4.12 27.33 1.80
CA GLN A 203 -5.11 27.73 2.80
C GLN A 203 -5.82 29.04 2.44
N ALA A 204 -5.11 30.02 1.90
CA ALA A 204 -5.70 31.31 1.50
C ALA A 204 -6.70 31.17 0.33
N ASN A 205 -6.44 30.28 -0.63
CA ASN A 205 -7.38 29.99 -1.71
C ASN A 205 -8.60 29.20 -1.23
N TYR A 206 -8.43 28.28 -0.27
CA TYR A 206 -9.55 27.55 0.34
C TYR A 206 -10.53 28.46 1.12
N TYR A 207 -10.03 29.49 1.81
CA TYR A 207 -10.88 30.48 2.48
C TYR A 207 -11.56 31.47 1.53
N ARG A 208 -11.03 31.65 0.31
CA ARG A 208 -11.64 32.50 -0.71
C ARG A 208 -12.82 31.81 -1.41
N ASP A 209 -12.75 30.49 -1.63
CA ASP A 209 -13.78 29.73 -2.35
C ASP A 209 -14.94 29.23 -1.46
N THR A 210 -14.78 29.24 -0.14
CA THR A 210 -15.82 28.77 0.82
C THR A 210 -16.82 29.84 1.26
N GLY A 211 -16.76 31.07 0.72
CA GLY A 211 -17.73 32.14 1.04
C GLY A 211 -17.68 32.67 2.48
N LEU A 212 -16.70 32.24 3.28
CA LEU A 212 -16.57 32.54 4.71
C LEU A 212 -16.34 34.04 5.01
N VAL A 213 -15.80 34.78 4.02
CA VAL A 213 -15.60 36.24 4.11
C VAL A 213 -16.94 37.00 4.14
N GLN A 214 -17.97 36.48 3.48
CA GLN A 214 -19.29 37.13 3.39
C GLN A 214 -20.13 36.93 4.67
N PHE A 215 -19.88 35.83 5.39
CA PHE A 215 -20.56 35.52 6.66
C PHE A 215 -20.00 36.35 7.83
N LEU A 216 -18.70 36.66 7.82
CA LEU A 216 -18.06 37.48 8.86
C LEU A 216 -18.37 38.98 8.72
N THR A 217 -18.83 39.46 7.57
CA THR A 217 -19.25 40.86 7.39
C THR A 217 -20.68 41.14 7.85
N GLN A 218 -21.53 40.11 8.02
CA GLN A 218 -22.94 40.28 8.39
C GLN A 218 -23.25 40.04 9.88
N ALA A 219 -22.29 39.54 10.66
CA ALA A 219 -22.51 39.16 12.06
C ALA A 219 -21.69 40.01 13.06
N LEU A 220 -21.91 41.33 13.10
CA LEU A 220 -21.47 42.18 14.21
C LEU A 220 -22.49 43.31 14.48
N PRO A 221 -23.08 43.41 15.69
CA PRO A 221 -23.94 44.53 16.05
C PRO A 221 -23.14 45.81 16.24
N SER A 222 -23.65 46.89 15.65
CA SER A 222 -23.18 48.26 15.74
C SER A 222 -23.20 48.82 17.17
N ARG A 223 -22.09 48.71 17.90
CA ARG A 223 -21.76 49.55 19.06
C ARG A 223 -20.25 49.71 19.19
N LEU A 224 -19.69 50.63 18.41
CA LEU A 224 -18.47 51.40 18.69
C LEU A 224 -18.34 52.37 17.51
N GLY A 225 -18.77 53.61 17.71
CA GLY A 225 -18.67 54.67 16.71
C GLY A 225 -17.21 54.97 16.40
N ILE A 226 -16.72 54.36 15.32
CA ILE A 226 -15.45 54.70 14.69
C ILE A 226 -15.75 54.94 13.22
N ASP A 227 -15.70 56.20 12.84
CA ASP A 227 -15.96 56.68 11.49
C ASP A 227 -14.69 56.48 10.64
N LEU A 228 -14.72 55.53 9.71
CA LEU A 228 -13.64 55.29 8.75
C LEU A 228 -14.13 55.66 7.35
N HIS A 229 -13.85 56.90 6.97
CA HIS A 229 -14.05 57.42 5.62
C HIS A 229 -13.14 56.69 4.61
N PHE A 230 -13.71 55.81 3.78
CA PHE A 230 -13.07 55.37 2.54
C PHE A 230 -13.56 56.23 1.37
N ARG A 231 -12.68 57.08 0.84
CA ARG A 231 -12.89 57.82 -0.42
C ARG A 231 -12.87 56.85 -1.60
N HIS A 232 -14.00 56.75 -2.31
CA HIS A 232 -14.06 56.23 -3.66
C HIS A 232 -13.27 57.15 -4.62
N THR A 233 -12.41 56.58 -5.46
CA THR A 233 -11.89 57.24 -6.66
C THR A 233 -12.45 56.55 -7.92
N PRO A 234 -12.74 57.31 -9.00
CA PRO A 234 -13.58 56.85 -10.09
C PRO A 234 -12.78 56.21 -11.24
N ARG A 235 -13.50 55.37 -11.99
CA ARG A 235 -13.10 54.75 -13.26
C ARG A 235 -12.70 55.79 -14.29
N HIS A 236 -11.55 55.60 -14.92
CA HIS A 236 -11.25 56.18 -16.23
C HIS A 236 -11.12 55.08 -17.29
N SER A 237 -11.91 55.27 -18.34
CA SER A 237 -11.78 54.69 -19.67
C SER A 237 -10.52 55.19 -20.36
N LEU A 238 -9.87 54.36 -21.18
CA LEU A 238 -9.01 54.84 -22.25
C LEU A 238 -8.91 53.82 -23.39
N LYS A 239 -9.23 54.34 -24.58
CA LYS A 239 -9.01 53.78 -25.91
C LYS A 239 -7.50 53.70 -26.21
N VAL A 240 -7.09 52.70 -26.97
CA VAL A 240 -5.80 52.65 -27.73
C VAL A 240 -6.15 51.99 -29.07
N VAL A 241 -6.36 52.74 -30.16
CA VAL A 241 -5.39 53.26 -31.15
C VAL A 241 -4.66 52.16 -31.94
N GLN A 242 -4.98 52.12 -33.25
CA GLN A 242 -4.31 51.37 -34.31
C GLN A 242 -2.87 51.85 -34.52
N GLY A 243 -1.98 50.91 -34.83
CA GLY A 243 -0.64 51.20 -35.37
C GLY A 243 -0.09 49.98 -36.11
N LEU A 244 0.12 50.14 -37.42
CA LEU A 244 0.71 49.16 -38.35
C LEU A 244 2.15 48.77 -37.97
N GLY A 245 2.53 47.53 -38.29
CA GLY A 245 3.93 47.08 -38.37
C GLY A 245 4.06 45.77 -39.15
N MET A 246 4.73 45.84 -40.31
CA MET A 246 4.90 44.77 -41.31
C MET A 246 5.92 43.66 -40.93
N TRP A 247 5.59 42.44 -41.37
CA TRP A 247 6.42 41.37 -41.98
C TRP A 247 7.64 40.79 -41.24
N LYS A 248 7.57 39.48 -40.92
CA LYS A 248 8.38 38.42 -41.57
C LYS A 248 7.87 37.02 -41.23
N THR A 249 7.81 36.20 -42.28
CA THR A 249 7.36 34.81 -42.39
C THR A 249 8.47 33.80 -42.10
N THR A 250 8.09 32.50 -42.10
CA THR A 250 8.86 31.22 -41.95
C THR A 250 8.71 30.60 -40.55
N SER A 251 8.42 29.31 -40.34
CA SER A 251 8.38 28.12 -41.20
C SER A 251 7.47 27.05 -40.57
N SER A 252 6.82 26.23 -41.41
CA SER A 252 5.95 25.10 -41.04
C SER A 252 6.61 23.78 -41.47
N PRO A 253 6.39 22.64 -40.77
CA PRO A 253 6.95 21.35 -41.15
C PRO A 253 6.10 20.62 -42.21
N PRO A 254 6.68 19.69 -42.99
CA PRO A 254 6.07 19.23 -44.24
C PRO A 254 5.06 18.10 -44.05
N ARG A 255 3.91 18.25 -44.72
CA ARG A 255 2.90 17.24 -45.00
C ARG A 255 3.42 16.25 -46.05
N ARG A 256 3.40 14.96 -45.71
CA ARG A 256 3.71 13.83 -46.60
C ARG A 256 2.50 13.50 -47.48
N ARG A 257 2.69 13.53 -48.81
CA ARG A 257 1.70 13.14 -49.84
C ARG A 257 1.48 11.62 -49.82
N GLN A 258 0.21 11.21 -49.84
CA GLN A 258 -0.22 9.86 -50.18
C GLN A 258 -0.45 9.78 -51.70
N HIS A 259 0.06 8.73 -52.34
CA HIS A 259 -0.31 8.32 -53.68
C HIS A 259 -1.26 7.11 -53.58
N MET A 260 -2.41 7.22 -54.25
CA MET A 260 -3.27 6.10 -54.62
C MET A 260 -2.63 5.30 -55.76
N ALA A 261 -2.64 3.97 -55.64
CA ALA A 261 -2.81 3.06 -56.77
C ALA A 261 -3.42 1.74 -56.27
N THR A 262 -4.43 1.31 -57.02
CA THR A 262 -5.29 0.12 -56.94
C THR A 262 -4.55 -1.21 -57.07
N ARG A 263 -5.09 -2.30 -56.48
CA ARG A 263 -5.71 -3.46 -57.18
C ARG A 263 -5.64 -4.79 -56.38
N GLU A 264 -6.81 -5.43 -56.29
CA GLU A 264 -7.19 -6.87 -56.18
C GLU A 264 -6.30 -7.90 -55.46
N GLY A 265 -6.95 -8.79 -54.67
CA GLY A 265 -6.47 -10.15 -54.43
C GLY A 265 -6.78 -10.70 -53.03
N ALA A 266 -7.70 -11.68 -52.95
CA ALA A 266 -8.17 -12.35 -51.74
C ALA A 266 -7.23 -13.51 -51.27
N PRO A 267 -7.62 -14.45 -50.38
CA PRO A 267 -6.99 -14.63 -49.08
C PRO A 267 -6.29 -16.01 -48.89
N SER A 268 -5.32 -16.09 -47.98
CA SER A 268 -4.71 -17.33 -47.47
C SER A 268 -3.48 -16.92 -46.64
N SER A 269 -2.97 -17.60 -45.62
CA SER A 269 -3.35 -18.71 -44.75
C SER A 269 -2.16 -18.82 -43.77
N TYR A 270 -2.34 -19.49 -42.64
CA TYR A 270 -1.29 -19.77 -41.67
C TYR A 270 -0.06 -20.48 -42.28
N ARG A 271 1.15 -20.05 -41.91
CA ARG A 271 2.25 -20.99 -41.57
C ARG A 271 3.40 -20.31 -40.82
N VAL A 272 3.67 -20.86 -39.65
CA VAL A 272 4.91 -20.73 -38.87
C VAL A 272 6.01 -21.51 -39.60
N SER A 273 7.23 -20.98 -39.63
CA SER A 273 8.46 -21.77 -39.81
C SER A 273 9.63 -21.03 -39.14
N TYR A 274 10.28 -21.74 -38.22
CA TYR A 274 11.57 -21.44 -37.64
C TYR A 274 12.66 -21.85 -38.63
N GLU A 275 13.78 -21.13 -38.72
CA GLU A 275 15.15 -21.70 -38.73
C GLU A 275 16.26 -20.67 -39.00
N THR A 276 17.31 -20.73 -38.15
CA THR A 276 18.77 -20.54 -38.37
C THR A 276 19.30 -19.23 -39.01
N ALA A 277 20.49 -18.68 -38.71
CA ALA A 277 21.71 -19.22 -38.11
C ALA A 277 22.63 -18.09 -37.57
N TYR A 278 23.57 -18.53 -36.74
CA TYR A 278 24.79 -17.83 -36.31
C TYR A 278 25.68 -17.40 -37.48
N ALA A 279 26.38 -16.26 -37.32
CA ALA A 279 27.64 -15.99 -38.01
C ALA A 279 28.57 -15.12 -37.14
N LEU A 280 29.74 -15.69 -36.84
CA LEU A 280 30.95 -15.07 -36.29
C LEU A 280 31.78 -14.41 -37.40
N ASN A 281 32.44 -13.28 -37.11
CA ASN A 281 33.87 -12.97 -37.35
C ASN A 281 34.13 -11.48 -37.10
N GLU A 282 35.01 -11.11 -36.16
CA GLU A 282 36.47 -10.94 -36.30
C GLU A 282 36.92 -9.78 -37.20
N LEU A 283 37.47 -8.74 -36.56
CA LEU A 283 38.52 -7.79 -37.00
C LEU A 283 38.68 -6.78 -35.83
N ASN A 284 39.83 -6.28 -35.35
CA ASN A 284 41.21 -6.29 -35.80
C ASN A 284 42.07 -5.82 -34.59
N GLN A 285 43.17 -6.51 -34.28
CA GLN A 285 44.15 -6.07 -33.27
C GLN A 285 45.28 -5.27 -33.94
N GLN A 286 45.63 -4.10 -33.39
CA GLN A 286 46.93 -3.46 -33.59
C GLN A 286 47.49 -2.94 -32.26
N PRO A 287 48.78 -3.14 -31.95
CA PRO A 287 49.37 -2.75 -30.68
C PRO A 287 49.92 -1.31 -30.72
N ALA A 288 49.51 -0.48 -29.76
CA ALA A 288 50.09 0.84 -29.53
C ALA A 288 50.99 0.85 -28.28
N LYS A 289 52.13 1.52 -28.41
CA LYS A 289 53.27 1.64 -27.48
C LYS A 289 52.88 2.26 -26.11
N PRO A 290 53.57 1.91 -25.01
CA PRO A 290 53.32 2.53 -23.71
C PRO A 290 54.07 3.86 -23.59
N VAL A 291 53.32 4.95 -23.42
CA VAL A 291 53.83 6.23 -22.91
C VAL A 291 53.57 6.26 -21.42
N VAL A 292 54.65 6.29 -20.64
CA VAL A 292 54.64 6.42 -19.18
C VAL A 292 54.24 7.85 -18.82
N ASN A 293 53.07 8.02 -18.21
CA ASN A 293 52.65 9.27 -17.59
C ASN A 293 52.12 8.99 -16.17
N ASN A 294 52.94 9.27 -15.17
CA ASN A 294 52.60 9.19 -13.75
C ASN A 294 51.85 10.46 -13.33
N GLY A 295 50.53 10.38 -13.10
CA GLY A 295 49.78 11.52 -12.56
C GLY A 295 48.24 11.43 -12.49
N LEU A 296 47.62 10.27 -12.70
CA LEU A 296 46.16 10.17 -12.90
C LEU A 296 45.53 8.93 -12.22
N ASN A 297 45.87 8.66 -10.96
CA ASN A 297 45.49 7.39 -10.31
C ASN A 297 44.25 7.40 -9.39
N THR A 298 43.42 8.45 -9.41
CA THR A 298 42.19 8.50 -8.58
C THR A 298 40.87 8.63 -9.36
N ARG A 299 40.90 8.73 -10.69
CA ARG A 299 39.67 8.76 -11.53
C ARG A 299 39.39 7.45 -12.28
N LEU A 300 40.37 6.56 -12.43
CA LEU A 300 40.23 5.32 -13.22
C LEU A 300 39.70 4.12 -12.42
N VAL A 301 39.81 4.12 -11.09
CA VAL A 301 39.28 3.03 -10.23
C VAL A 301 37.74 2.99 -10.23
N SER A 302 37.07 4.05 -10.67
CA SER A 302 35.60 4.07 -10.76
C SER A 302 35.01 3.37 -11.97
N TYR A 303 35.78 3.03 -13.01
CA TYR A 303 35.20 2.54 -14.28
C TYR A 303 35.28 1.02 -14.49
N VAL A 304 36.11 0.29 -13.75
CA VAL A 304 36.41 -1.13 -14.08
C VAL A 304 35.62 -2.14 -13.24
N LEU A 305 34.88 -1.72 -12.20
CA LEU A 305 34.22 -2.63 -11.24
C LEU A 305 32.70 -2.78 -11.39
N PHE A 306 32.07 -2.20 -12.42
CA PHE A 306 30.60 -2.20 -12.54
C PHE A 306 30.12 -2.84 -13.84
N GLN A 307 30.40 -4.14 -14.04
CA GLN A 307 29.73 -4.92 -15.08
C GLN A 307 28.33 -5.38 -14.64
N HIS A 308 28.05 -5.42 -13.33
CA HIS A 308 26.72 -5.72 -12.82
C HIS A 308 25.92 -4.44 -12.54
N PRO A 309 24.60 -4.46 -12.81
CA PRO A 309 23.77 -3.31 -12.57
C PRO A 309 23.71 -3.05 -11.05
N SER A 310 24.04 -1.81 -10.67
CA SER A 310 24.26 -1.40 -9.28
C SER A 310 23.66 -0.02 -9.04
N SER A 311 23.21 0.22 -7.80
CA SER A 311 22.75 1.54 -7.36
C SER A 311 23.80 2.15 -6.44
N SER A 312 24.23 3.37 -6.72
CA SER A 312 25.23 4.06 -5.90
C SER A 312 24.72 5.38 -5.35
N LYS A 313 25.06 5.65 -4.09
CA LYS A 313 24.76 6.91 -3.40
C LYS A 313 26.03 7.49 -2.81
N LYS A 314 26.50 8.60 -3.38
CA LYS A 314 27.64 9.36 -2.86
C LYS A 314 27.19 10.50 -1.97
N ILE A 315 27.71 10.55 -0.75
CA ILE A 315 27.50 11.67 0.19
C ILE A 315 28.86 12.11 0.70
N GLY A 316 29.39 13.23 0.17
CA GLY A 316 30.73 13.71 0.49
C GLY A 316 31.81 12.66 0.16
N ARG A 317 32.68 12.36 1.14
CA ARG A 317 33.79 11.39 1.04
C ARG A 317 33.40 9.93 1.28
N THR A 318 32.14 9.59 1.06
CA THR A 318 31.64 8.23 1.28
C THR A 318 30.64 7.89 0.20
N THR A 319 30.82 6.72 -0.40
CA THR A 319 29.95 6.18 -1.43
C THR A 319 29.41 4.85 -0.93
N VAL A 320 28.11 4.65 -1.00
CA VAL A 320 27.47 3.35 -0.79
C VAL A 320 27.10 2.79 -2.14
N VAL A 321 27.50 1.56 -2.43
CA VAL A 321 27.14 0.81 -3.63
C VAL A 321 26.29 -0.38 -3.18
N LEU A 322 25.12 -0.56 -3.81
CA LEU A 322 24.27 -1.73 -3.66
C LEU A 322 24.36 -2.59 -4.91
N ASN A 323 24.53 -3.88 -4.71
CA ASN A 323 24.65 -4.87 -5.78
C ASN A 323 23.26 -5.34 -6.24
N GLU A 324 23.21 -6.03 -7.38
CA GLU A 324 22.01 -6.72 -7.89
C GLU A 324 20.78 -5.80 -8.03
N GLN A 325 21.01 -4.57 -8.48
CA GLN A 325 19.95 -3.60 -8.72
C GLN A 325 19.69 -3.50 -10.22
N GLU A 326 18.45 -3.36 -10.67
CA GLU A 326 18.16 -3.16 -12.09
C GLU A 326 18.82 -1.90 -12.64
N ALA A 327 19.24 -1.92 -13.90
CA ALA A 327 19.90 -0.78 -14.53
C ALA A 327 18.94 0.41 -14.61
N GLY A 328 19.42 1.59 -14.17
CA GLY A 328 18.65 2.84 -14.26
C GLY A 328 17.65 3.10 -13.12
N ILE A 329 17.57 2.24 -12.11
CA ILE A 329 16.69 2.50 -10.96
C ILE A 329 17.31 3.50 -9.98
N SER A 330 16.52 4.50 -9.57
CA SER A 330 16.93 5.51 -8.59
C SER A 330 16.76 5.05 -7.15
N VAL A 331 15.82 4.14 -6.91
CA VAL A 331 15.51 3.56 -5.61
C VAL A 331 15.65 2.05 -5.73
N PRO A 332 16.53 1.42 -4.93
CA PRO A 332 16.72 -0.03 -4.95
C PRO A 332 15.43 -0.76 -4.52
N THR A 333 15.21 -1.95 -5.06
CA THR A 333 14.00 -2.74 -4.81
C THR A 333 14.36 -4.11 -4.26
N PHE A 334 13.66 -4.54 -3.20
CA PHE A 334 13.92 -5.80 -2.52
C PHE A 334 12.63 -6.58 -2.28
N GLY A 335 12.70 -7.90 -2.48
CA GLY A 335 11.60 -8.83 -2.21
C GLY A 335 11.55 -9.33 -0.76
N ARG A 336 10.66 -10.30 -0.52
CA ARG A 336 10.56 -11.00 0.77
C ARG A 336 11.86 -11.74 1.08
N SER A 337 12.35 -11.61 2.30
CA SER A 337 13.60 -12.25 2.75
C SER A 337 14.80 -11.95 1.85
N ALA A 338 14.78 -10.81 1.14
CA ALA A 338 15.83 -10.49 0.19
C ALA A 338 17.19 -10.36 0.87
N HIS A 339 18.20 -10.83 0.16
CA HIS A 339 19.60 -10.60 0.47
C HIS A 339 19.97 -9.19 -0.01
N ILE A 340 20.50 -8.38 0.90
CA ILE A 340 20.99 -7.04 0.62
C ILE A 340 22.49 -7.08 0.74
N SER A 341 23.17 -6.98 -0.40
CA SER A 341 24.63 -6.94 -0.48
C SER A 341 25.12 -5.64 -1.12
N GLY A 342 26.33 -5.22 -0.74
CA GLY A 342 26.90 -3.98 -1.23
C GLY A 342 28.26 -3.68 -0.62
N THR A 343 28.79 -2.50 -0.93
CA THR A 343 30.07 -2.03 -0.42
C THR A 343 29.97 -0.56 0.00
N VAL A 344 30.55 -0.23 1.15
CA VAL A 344 30.75 1.15 1.59
C VAL A 344 32.18 1.56 1.28
N CYS A 345 32.36 2.54 0.40
CA CYS A 345 33.66 3.05 -0.02
C CYS A 345 33.96 4.39 0.66
N PHE A 346 35.19 4.54 1.15
CA PHE A 346 35.69 5.74 1.80
C PHE A 346 36.85 6.34 1.01
N GLU A 347 36.77 7.64 0.71
CA GLU A 347 37.93 8.36 0.13
C GLU A 347 39.02 8.62 1.19
N GLU A 348 38.62 8.69 2.47
CA GLU A 348 39.52 8.92 3.61
C GLU A 348 39.12 7.98 4.75
N SER A 349 39.63 6.75 4.71
CA SER A 349 39.30 5.70 5.68
C SER A 349 40.07 5.84 7.00
N SER A 350 41.27 6.44 6.99
CA SER A 350 42.10 6.65 8.19
C SER A 350 41.45 7.50 9.30
N SER A 351 40.41 8.26 8.97
CA SER A 351 39.64 9.05 9.94
C SER A 351 38.46 8.28 10.54
N VAL A 352 38.13 7.10 10.06
CA VAL A 352 36.94 6.33 10.47
C VAL A 352 37.27 5.55 11.74
N LEU A 353 36.40 5.69 12.75
CA LEU A 353 36.43 5.00 14.05
C LEU A 353 35.49 3.79 14.12
N GLY A 354 34.39 3.84 13.37
CA GLY A 354 33.43 2.75 13.33
C GLY A 354 32.40 2.94 12.23
N VAL A 355 31.90 1.82 11.73
CA VAL A 355 30.90 1.74 10.67
C VAL A 355 29.84 0.74 11.10
N VAL A 356 28.60 1.21 11.24
CA VAL A 356 27.45 0.38 11.58
C VAL A 356 26.40 0.53 10.49
N LEU A 357 25.94 -0.59 9.94
CA LEU A 357 24.75 -0.64 9.09
C LEU A 357 23.53 -0.90 9.96
N GLN A 358 22.51 -0.07 9.83
CA GLN A 358 21.21 -0.27 10.46
C GLN A 358 20.14 -0.42 9.37
N VAL A 359 19.43 -1.54 9.36
CA VAL A 359 18.29 -1.76 8.47
C VAL A 359 17.02 -1.47 9.26
N GLU A 360 16.14 -0.63 8.73
CA GLU A 360 14.97 -0.14 9.44
C GLU A 360 13.72 -0.18 8.56
N GLY A 361 12.61 -0.64 9.13
CA GLY A 361 11.27 -0.56 8.55
C GLY A 361 10.32 0.13 9.53
N LYS A 362 9.49 1.05 9.02
CA LYS A 362 8.48 1.76 9.82
C LYS A 362 7.16 1.91 9.08
N LEU A 363 6.07 1.93 9.83
CA LEU A 363 4.71 2.18 9.37
C LEU A 363 4.17 3.43 10.06
N ASP A 364 4.10 4.52 9.32
CA ASP A 364 3.51 5.78 9.78
C ASP A 364 2.03 5.82 9.36
N SER A 365 1.14 6.19 10.29
CA SER A 365 -0.29 6.31 10.06
C SER A 365 -0.83 7.55 10.75
N THR A 366 -1.78 8.26 10.15
CA THR A 366 -2.41 9.46 10.75
C THR A 366 -3.90 9.46 10.45
N ILE A 367 -4.70 9.78 11.47
CA ILE A 367 -6.14 10.07 11.35
C ILE A 367 -6.37 11.48 11.89
N SER A 368 -7.19 12.31 11.23
CA SER A 368 -7.47 13.69 11.69
C SER A 368 -7.89 13.79 13.16
N GLU A 369 -8.62 12.81 13.67
CA GLU A 369 -9.16 12.82 15.03
C GLU A 369 -8.21 12.23 16.09
N ALA A 370 -7.39 11.25 15.70
CA ALA A 370 -6.53 10.50 16.62
C ALA A 370 -5.04 10.87 16.55
N GLY A 371 -4.67 11.74 15.60
CA GLY A 371 -3.30 12.18 15.38
C GLY A 371 -2.46 11.16 14.60
N GLY A 372 -1.14 11.27 14.72
CA GLY A 372 -0.17 10.38 14.08
C GLY A 372 0.30 9.26 15.00
N HIS A 373 0.53 8.07 14.43
CA HIS A 373 1.12 6.92 15.07
C HIS A 373 2.17 6.27 14.15
N SER A 374 3.36 6.03 14.69
CA SER A 374 4.45 5.34 13.99
C SER A 374 4.72 3.99 14.66
N THR A 375 4.51 2.91 13.93
CA THR A 375 4.85 1.56 14.37
C THR A 375 6.19 1.15 13.76
N LYS A 376 7.16 0.85 14.62
CA LYS A 376 8.45 0.31 14.19
C LYS A 376 8.25 -1.15 13.79
N LEU A 377 8.44 -1.46 12.51
CA LEU A 377 8.32 -2.82 12.00
C LEU A 377 9.54 -3.63 12.42
N PHE A 378 10.74 -3.15 12.11
CA PHE A 378 11.97 -3.76 12.60
C PHE A 378 13.10 -2.73 12.64
N SER A 379 14.13 -3.01 13.44
CA SER A 379 15.41 -2.32 13.30
C SER A 379 16.55 -3.19 13.78
N GLN A 380 17.36 -3.62 12.83
CA GLN A 380 18.52 -4.49 13.06
C GLN A 380 19.79 -3.69 12.81
N ARG A 381 20.82 -3.93 13.62
CA ARG A 381 22.11 -3.24 13.56
C ARG A 381 23.21 -4.26 13.33
N TYR A 382 24.09 -3.96 12.39
CA TYR A 382 25.20 -4.79 11.94
C TYR A 382 26.48 -3.98 12.05
N PRO A 383 27.35 -4.24 13.03
CA PRO A 383 28.66 -3.60 13.09
C PRO A 383 29.49 -4.13 11.93
N LEU A 384 29.80 -3.25 10.96
CA LEU A 384 30.60 -3.62 9.79
C LEU A 384 32.09 -3.50 10.07
N TRP A 385 32.48 -2.48 10.86
CA TRP A 385 33.86 -2.28 11.28
C TRP A 385 33.93 -1.41 12.54
N SER A 386 34.94 -1.63 13.39
CA SER A 386 35.20 -0.84 14.60
C SER A 386 36.69 -0.84 14.91
N GLN A 387 37.26 0.33 15.19
CA GLN A 387 38.68 0.45 15.51
C GLN A 387 39.06 -0.32 16.78
N CYS A 388 38.15 -0.43 17.75
CA CYS A 388 38.40 -1.17 18.99
C CYS A 388 38.67 -2.67 18.74
N ASN A 389 38.16 -3.22 17.63
CA ASN A 389 38.26 -4.65 17.33
C ASN A 389 39.40 -4.96 16.36
N SER A 390 40.04 -3.97 15.73
CA SER A 390 40.95 -4.15 14.60
C SER A 390 42.45 -4.11 14.97
N GLN A 391 42.83 -4.32 16.24
CA GLN A 391 44.23 -4.33 16.70
C GLN A 391 45.07 -3.11 16.22
N GLY A 392 44.43 -1.95 16.04
CA GLY A 392 45.10 -0.72 15.57
C GLY A 392 45.23 -0.60 14.05
N GLU A 393 44.74 -1.57 13.26
CA GLU A 393 44.67 -1.44 11.81
C GLU A 393 43.71 -0.31 11.40
N PRO A 394 44.09 0.51 10.40
CA PRO A 394 43.22 1.55 9.88
C PRO A 394 41.99 0.93 9.20
N CYS A 395 40.88 1.68 9.19
CA CYS A 395 39.69 1.25 8.46
C CYS A 395 40.02 0.99 6.97
N PRO A 396 39.57 -0.13 6.39
CA PRO A 396 39.78 -0.39 4.98
C PRO A 396 39.04 0.66 4.13
N SER A 397 39.57 0.95 2.93
CA SER A 397 38.94 1.92 2.01
C SER A 397 37.58 1.45 1.48
N GLN A 398 37.31 0.14 1.55
CA GLN A 398 36.07 -0.48 1.11
C GLN A 398 35.64 -1.51 2.16
N ILE A 399 34.38 -1.48 2.56
CA ILE A 399 33.80 -2.44 3.49
C ILE A 399 32.62 -3.13 2.80
N PRO A 400 32.74 -4.40 2.41
CA PRO A 400 31.61 -5.16 1.92
C PRO A 400 30.61 -5.43 3.06
N PHE A 401 29.33 -5.51 2.73
CA PHE A 401 28.29 -5.93 3.66
C PHE A 401 27.27 -6.84 2.97
N SER A 402 26.62 -7.66 3.80
CA SER A 402 25.69 -8.70 3.39
C SER A 402 24.71 -8.92 4.54
N VAL A 403 23.43 -8.64 4.33
CA VAL A 403 22.37 -8.77 5.35
C VAL A 403 21.08 -9.30 4.73
N PHE A 404 20.26 -9.99 5.52
CA PHE A 404 18.94 -10.46 5.08
C PHE A 404 17.83 -9.60 5.67
N LEU A 405 16.79 -9.33 4.88
CA LEU A 405 15.57 -8.71 5.40
C LEU A 405 14.78 -9.72 6.26
N PRO A 406 14.25 -9.31 7.42
CA PRO A 406 13.35 -10.15 8.17
C PRO A 406 12.05 -10.39 7.37
N SER A 407 11.49 -11.58 7.44
CA SER A 407 10.23 -11.91 6.76
C SER A 407 9.01 -11.40 7.53
N THR A 408 9.14 -11.22 8.84
CA THR A 408 8.08 -10.87 9.78
C THR A 408 8.52 -9.78 10.76
N PHE A 409 7.54 -9.20 11.45
CA PHE A 409 7.72 -8.33 12.61
C PHE A 409 6.76 -8.72 13.72
N THR A 410 7.05 -8.32 14.95
CA THR A 410 6.19 -8.57 16.11
C THR A 410 5.30 -7.37 16.39
N TYR A 411 3.99 -7.58 16.46
CA TYR A 411 3.02 -6.58 16.87
C TYR A 411 2.01 -7.20 17.83
N ASN A 412 1.81 -6.59 19.00
CA ASN A 412 0.97 -7.14 20.08
C ASN A 412 1.31 -8.61 20.42
N GLY A 413 2.62 -8.95 20.44
CA GLY A 413 3.11 -10.30 20.74
C GLY A 413 2.96 -11.33 19.60
N ALA A 414 2.24 -11.01 18.52
CA ALA A 414 2.07 -11.89 17.37
C ALA A 414 3.07 -11.54 16.26
N ALA A 415 3.62 -12.56 15.59
CA ALA A 415 4.42 -12.39 14.39
C ALA A 415 3.48 -12.14 13.18
N ALA A 416 3.76 -11.07 12.43
CA ALA A 416 3.02 -10.67 11.24
C ALA A 416 4.01 -10.44 10.07
N PRO A 417 3.61 -10.68 8.81
CA PRO A 417 4.48 -10.42 7.66
C PRO A 417 4.77 -8.93 7.50
N LEU A 418 5.96 -8.57 7.00
CA LEU A 418 6.24 -7.17 6.66
C LEU A 418 5.28 -6.66 5.56
N PRO A 419 4.67 -5.47 5.72
CA PRO A 419 3.85 -4.88 4.67
C PRO A 419 4.68 -4.45 3.47
N PRO A 420 4.16 -4.45 2.24
CA PRO A 420 4.84 -3.82 1.10
C PRO A 420 5.13 -2.33 1.37
N SER A 421 6.13 -1.76 0.69
CA SER A 421 6.28 -0.30 0.61
C SER A 421 4.98 0.29 0.08
N PHE A 422 4.32 1.12 0.88
CA PHE A 422 2.98 1.61 0.58
C PHE A 422 2.85 3.06 1.01
N HIS A 423 2.18 3.86 0.20
CA HIS A 423 1.93 5.26 0.48
C HIS A 423 0.54 5.64 0.00
N SER A 424 -0.30 6.15 0.91
CA SER A 424 -1.60 6.68 0.57
C SER A 424 -1.88 7.92 1.39
N HIS A 425 -2.40 8.95 0.71
CA HIS A 425 -2.73 10.24 1.31
C HIS A 425 -4.14 10.64 0.88
N PHE A 426 -5.09 10.63 1.81
CA PHE A 426 -6.45 11.11 1.61
C PHE A 426 -6.64 12.42 2.38
N MET A 427 -6.83 13.52 1.65
CA MET A 427 -6.97 14.86 2.23
C MET A 427 -8.39 15.15 2.73
N ASP A 428 -9.39 14.36 2.31
CA ASP A 428 -10.80 14.57 2.66
C ASP A 428 -11.07 14.28 4.14
N VAL A 429 -11.99 15.01 4.77
CA VAL A 429 -12.30 14.86 6.21
C VAL A 429 -13.12 13.59 6.49
N PRO A 430 -12.70 12.70 7.42
CA PRO A 430 -11.43 12.68 8.16
C PRO A 430 -10.21 12.34 7.29
N ALA A 431 -9.18 13.20 7.31
CA ALA A 431 -7.96 12.94 6.57
C ALA A 431 -7.29 11.67 7.09
N LEU A 432 -6.78 10.87 6.16
CA LEU A 432 -6.18 9.56 6.42
C LEU A 432 -4.86 9.46 5.67
N PHE A 433 -3.79 9.18 6.41
CA PHE A 433 -2.45 9.02 5.86
C PHE A 433 -1.88 7.67 6.29
N VAL A 434 -1.25 6.97 5.36
CA VAL A 434 -0.52 5.72 5.62
C VAL A 434 0.76 5.70 4.82
N LYS A 435 1.89 5.34 5.46
CA LYS A 435 3.19 5.17 4.83
C LYS A 435 3.97 4.02 5.47
N ALA A 436 4.15 2.93 4.73
CA ALA A 436 5.13 1.90 5.05
C ALA A 436 6.44 2.23 4.30
N SER A 437 7.54 2.40 5.04
CA SER A 437 8.82 2.80 4.46
C SER A 437 9.99 2.05 5.06
N TYR A 438 11.02 1.83 4.22
CA TYR A 438 12.19 1.05 4.55
C TYR A 438 13.47 1.78 4.14
N GLN A 439 14.52 1.64 4.95
CA GLN A 439 15.79 2.32 4.70
C GLN A 439 16.98 1.56 5.26
N LEU A 440 18.12 1.68 4.56
CA LEU A 440 19.45 1.37 5.07
C LEU A 440 20.06 2.64 5.64
N ARG A 441 20.53 2.58 6.88
CA ARG A 441 21.17 3.71 7.58
C ARG A 441 22.60 3.32 7.96
N PHE A 442 23.56 3.90 7.28
CA PHE A 442 24.98 3.76 7.62
C PHE A 442 25.36 4.84 8.63
N ILE A 443 25.86 4.41 9.78
CA ILE A 443 26.32 5.25 10.88
C ILE A 443 27.84 5.18 10.88
N ILE A 444 28.49 6.27 10.48
CA ILE A 444 29.94 6.35 10.33
C ILE A 444 30.47 7.31 11.38
N THR A 445 31.26 6.79 12.31
CA THR A 445 31.92 7.58 13.33
C THR A 445 33.32 7.93 12.85
N ARG A 446 33.73 9.20 12.92
CA ARG A 446 35.04 9.68 12.47
C ARG A 446 35.74 10.56 13.51
N ILE A 447 37.07 10.57 13.50
CA ILE A 447 37.89 11.54 14.21
C ILE A 447 37.83 12.88 13.47
N ARG A 448 37.58 14.00 14.17
CA ARG A 448 37.58 15.35 13.55
C ARG A 448 38.99 15.85 13.26
N HIS A 449 39.89 15.73 14.23
CA HIS A 449 41.27 16.21 14.12
C HIS A 449 42.19 15.34 14.99
N LYS A 450 43.34 14.92 14.43
CA LYS A 450 44.36 14.13 15.16
C LYS A 450 44.88 14.83 16.43
N LYS A 451 44.85 16.16 16.47
CA LYS A 451 45.35 16.95 17.62
C LYS A 451 44.32 17.19 18.72
N LEU A 452 43.03 17.00 18.43
CA LEU A 452 41.92 17.27 19.34
C LEU A 452 40.98 16.06 19.29
N GLU A 453 41.48 14.92 19.74
CA GLU A 453 40.76 13.62 19.81
C GLU A 453 39.47 13.65 20.63
N MET A 454 39.12 14.79 21.21
CA MET A 454 38.13 14.88 22.27
C MET A 454 36.68 14.59 21.82
N TRP A 455 36.34 14.63 20.52
CA TRP A 455 34.93 14.47 20.07
C TRP A 455 34.79 13.75 18.72
N PRO A 456 34.35 12.48 18.71
CA PRO A 456 33.95 11.77 17.49
C PRO A 456 32.81 12.48 16.75
N LYS A 457 32.93 12.59 15.42
CA LYS A 457 31.85 13.06 14.55
C LYS A 457 31.10 11.87 13.98
N VAL A 458 29.82 11.75 14.30
CA VAL A 458 28.94 10.75 13.71
C VAL A 458 28.28 11.33 12.45
N LYS A 459 28.36 10.62 11.34
CA LYS A 459 27.67 10.93 10.09
C LYS A 459 26.70 9.81 9.76
N HIS A 460 25.48 10.20 9.39
CA HIS A 460 24.45 9.26 8.94
C HIS A 460 24.28 9.37 7.42
N ILE A 461 24.24 8.23 6.75
CA ILE A 461 23.89 8.11 5.32
C ILE A 461 22.66 7.20 5.26
N SER A 462 21.54 7.74 4.78
CA SER A 462 20.30 6.97 4.61
C SER A 462 20.06 6.66 3.14
N VAL A 463 19.81 5.40 2.82
CA VAL A 463 19.45 4.90 1.49
C VAL A 463 18.04 4.30 1.58
N PRO A 464 16.98 4.99 1.11
CA PRO A 464 15.64 4.40 1.07
C PRO A 464 15.59 3.27 0.05
N PHE A 465 14.71 2.30 0.27
CA PHE A 465 14.45 1.22 -0.69
C PHE A 465 12.96 0.86 -0.75
N THR A 466 12.55 0.26 -1.86
CA THR A 466 11.19 -0.22 -2.09
C THR A 466 11.11 -1.71 -1.74
N TYR A 467 10.26 -2.08 -0.79
CA TYR A 467 10.03 -3.47 -0.42
C TYR A 467 8.78 -4.00 -1.16
N VAL A 468 8.98 -4.98 -2.04
CA VAL A 468 7.94 -5.56 -2.90
C VAL A 468 7.85 -7.07 -2.65
N PRO A 469 7.20 -7.51 -1.57
CA PRO A 469 7.06 -8.92 -1.26
C PRO A 469 6.21 -9.60 -2.34
N ARG A 470 6.81 -10.53 -3.07
CA ARG A 470 6.09 -11.29 -4.11
C ARG A 470 5.07 -12.24 -3.48
N THR A 471 3.88 -12.25 -4.05
CA THR A 471 2.76 -13.11 -3.70
C THR A 471 2.07 -13.52 -5.00
N ARG A 472 1.56 -14.75 -5.06
CA ARG A 472 0.97 -15.32 -6.28
C ARG A 472 -0.43 -15.84 -6.01
N SER A 473 -1.28 -15.83 -7.03
CA SER A 473 -2.54 -16.57 -6.97
C SER A 473 -2.23 -18.07 -6.91
N HIS A 474 -3.03 -18.80 -6.13
CA HIS A 474 -2.92 -20.25 -5.98
C HIS A 474 -3.68 -21.00 -7.08
N ARG A 475 -4.56 -20.32 -7.83
CA ARG A 475 -5.36 -20.89 -8.91
C ARG A 475 -5.35 -19.99 -10.14
N PRO A 476 -5.35 -20.55 -11.36
CA PRO A 476 -5.51 -19.78 -12.58
C PRO A 476 -6.92 -19.20 -12.68
N ILE A 477 -7.07 -18.13 -13.45
CA ILE A 477 -8.37 -17.72 -13.96
C ILE A 477 -8.67 -18.59 -15.18
N VAL A 478 -9.60 -19.52 -15.06
CA VAL A 478 -10.06 -20.34 -16.18
C VAL A 478 -10.88 -19.45 -17.13
N ARG A 479 -10.30 -19.11 -18.28
CA ARG A 479 -11.01 -18.36 -19.31
C ARG A 479 -11.92 -19.29 -20.10
N SER A 480 -13.21 -19.23 -19.83
CA SER A 480 -14.21 -19.85 -20.69
C SER A 480 -14.64 -18.88 -21.79
N PRO A 481 -14.74 -19.32 -23.06
CA PRO A 481 -15.23 -18.47 -24.15
C PRO A 481 -16.73 -18.14 -24.02
N CYS A 482 -17.48 -18.88 -23.20
CA CYS A 482 -18.89 -18.63 -22.95
C CYS A 482 -19.19 -18.82 -21.46
N PHE A 483 -19.58 -17.73 -20.79
CA PHE A 483 -19.92 -17.73 -19.37
C PHE A 483 -20.98 -18.79 -19.04
N PHE A 484 -22.11 -18.79 -19.74
CA PHE A 484 -23.22 -19.71 -19.47
C PHE A 484 -22.85 -21.18 -19.63
N SER A 485 -21.95 -21.49 -20.56
CA SER A 485 -21.44 -22.86 -20.72
C SER A 485 -20.59 -23.26 -19.52
N SER A 486 -19.69 -22.38 -19.05
CA SER A 486 -18.85 -22.66 -17.88
C SER A 486 -19.63 -22.74 -16.57
N VAL A 487 -20.64 -21.90 -16.35
CA VAL A 487 -21.45 -21.99 -15.13
C VAL A 487 -22.24 -23.30 -15.07
N LYS A 488 -22.65 -23.84 -16.22
CA LYS A 488 -23.37 -25.12 -16.29
C LYS A 488 -22.43 -26.33 -16.14
N THR A 489 -21.23 -26.25 -16.70
CA THR A 489 -20.28 -27.38 -16.73
C THR A 489 -19.36 -27.42 -15.50
N SER A 490 -19.07 -26.26 -14.92
CA SER A 490 -18.17 -26.08 -13.77
C SER A 490 -18.66 -24.93 -12.87
N PRO A 491 -19.83 -25.06 -12.23
CA PRO A 491 -20.37 -24.03 -11.33
C PRO A 491 -19.42 -23.68 -10.17
N GLU A 492 -18.60 -24.64 -9.73
CA GLU A 492 -17.58 -24.47 -8.68
C GLU A 492 -16.46 -23.49 -9.03
N GLU A 493 -16.26 -23.20 -10.33
CA GLU A 493 -15.30 -22.20 -10.80
C GLU A 493 -15.84 -20.77 -10.68
N TRP A 494 -17.12 -20.60 -10.32
CA TRP A 494 -17.78 -19.31 -10.22
C TRP A 494 -18.32 -19.05 -8.80
N TYR A 495 -18.10 -17.83 -8.33
CA TYR A 495 -18.73 -17.29 -7.14
C TYR A 495 -19.86 -16.36 -7.56
N GLN A 496 -21.07 -16.63 -7.06
CA GLN A 496 -22.26 -15.81 -7.30
C GLN A 496 -22.60 -15.00 -6.06
N ALA A 497 -22.78 -13.69 -6.24
CA ALA A 497 -23.39 -12.81 -5.25
C ALA A 497 -24.76 -12.35 -5.76
N VAL A 498 -25.78 -12.45 -4.90
CA VAL A 498 -27.15 -12.08 -5.23
C VAL A 498 -27.60 -10.96 -4.30
N THR A 499 -28.26 -9.96 -4.85
CA THR A 499 -28.86 -8.85 -4.11
C THR A 499 -30.10 -8.35 -4.83
N SER A 500 -30.91 -7.52 -4.18
CA SER A 500 -32.12 -6.94 -4.78
C SER A 500 -31.99 -5.42 -4.84
N LEU A 501 -32.22 -4.85 -6.02
CA LEU A 501 -32.34 -3.42 -6.26
C LEU A 501 -33.67 -2.96 -5.66
N ARG A 502 -33.56 -2.31 -4.49
CA ARG A 502 -34.71 -1.87 -3.71
C ARG A 502 -35.47 -0.75 -4.42
N THR A 503 -36.77 -0.76 -4.21
CA THR A 503 -37.69 0.27 -4.69
C THR A 503 -38.02 1.24 -3.56
N ARG A 504 -38.43 2.46 -3.89
CA ARG A 504 -38.94 3.41 -2.90
C ARG A 504 -40.27 2.90 -2.33
N PRO A 505 -40.63 3.17 -1.06
CA PRO A 505 -41.83 2.64 -0.42
C PRO A 505 -43.16 2.88 -1.16
N ASN A 506 -43.25 3.93 -1.99
CA ASN A 506 -44.45 4.30 -2.74
C ASN A 506 -44.40 3.88 -4.22
N ALA A 507 -43.33 3.22 -4.65
CA ALA A 507 -43.18 2.79 -6.02
C ALA A 507 -43.99 1.51 -6.26
N LYS A 508 -44.92 1.55 -7.22
CA LYS A 508 -45.72 0.39 -7.63
C LYS A 508 -44.97 -0.51 -8.61
N ILE A 509 -43.68 -0.74 -8.36
CA ILE A 509 -42.83 -1.59 -9.19
C ILE A 509 -42.22 -2.67 -8.30
N ASP A 510 -42.05 -3.86 -8.88
CA ASP A 510 -41.41 -4.95 -8.18
C ASP A 510 -39.89 -4.77 -8.13
N PRO A 511 -39.21 -5.22 -7.06
CA PRO A 511 -37.76 -5.18 -6.97
C PRO A 511 -37.09 -5.97 -8.10
N ILE A 512 -35.90 -5.53 -8.51
CA ILE A 512 -35.08 -6.24 -9.51
C ILE A 512 -34.01 -7.05 -8.77
N THR A 513 -33.94 -8.35 -9.04
CA THR A 513 -32.88 -9.20 -8.51
C THR A 513 -31.62 -9.04 -9.36
N CYS A 514 -30.48 -8.87 -8.71
CA CYS A 514 -29.19 -8.66 -9.35
C CYS A 514 -28.23 -9.78 -8.94
N HIS A 515 -27.63 -10.43 -9.93
CA HIS A 515 -26.63 -11.47 -9.75
C HIS A 515 -25.31 -10.99 -10.34
N LEU A 516 -24.23 -11.08 -9.56
CA LEU A 516 -22.86 -10.83 -10.00
C LEU A 516 -22.06 -12.13 -9.86
N PHE A 517 -21.49 -12.60 -10.97
CA PHE A 517 -20.63 -13.77 -11.01
C PHE A 517 -19.18 -13.34 -11.26
N ILE A 518 -18.26 -13.91 -10.49
CA ILE A 518 -16.81 -13.75 -10.65
C ILE A 518 -16.13 -15.10 -10.45
N PRO A 519 -14.85 -15.29 -10.83
CA PRO A 519 -14.15 -16.54 -10.55
C PRO A 519 -14.11 -16.87 -9.05
N ALA A 520 -14.29 -18.15 -8.71
CA ALA A 520 -14.41 -18.61 -7.32
C ALA A 520 -13.12 -18.41 -6.50
N GLY A 521 -11.96 -18.40 -7.16
CA GLY A 521 -10.65 -18.27 -6.52
C GLY A 521 -10.51 -16.99 -5.69
N ARG A 522 -11.13 -15.88 -6.10
CA ARG A 522 -11.11 -14.55 -5.42
C ARG A 522 -9.72 -14.04 -5.01
N ILE A 523 -8.65 -14.63 -5.54
CA ILE A 523 -7.27 -14.20 -5.40
C ILE A 523 -6.74 -13.97 -6.82
N TYR A 524 -6.37 -12.74 -7.13
CA TYR A 524 -6.01 -12.33 -8.49
C TYR A 524 -4.71 -11.55 -8.49
N GLY A 525 -3.87 -11.78 -9.51
CA GLY A 525 -2.71 -10.96 -9.76
C GLY A 525 -3.12 -9.51 -10.09
N LEU A 526 -2.28 -8.54 -9.73
CA LEU A 526 -2.52 -7.12 -10.02
C LEU A 526 -2.68 -6.85 -11.53
N ARG A 527 -2.09 -7.69 -12.38
CA ARG A 527 -2.16 -7.60 -13.84
C ARG A 527 -3.22 -8.50 -14.47
N ASP A 528 -3.96 -9.26 -13.66
CA ASP A 528 -4.99 -10.15 -14.19
C ASP A 528 -6.18 -9.33 -14.72
N LYS A 529 -6.75 -9.81 -15.83
CA LYS A 529 -8.08 -9.41 -16.28
C LYS A 529 -9.08 -10.40 -15.70
N ILE A 530 -9.91 -9.91 -14.80
CA ILE A 530 -10.86 -10.72 -14.04
C ILE A 530 -12.19 -10.69 -14.79
N PRO A 531 -12.63 -11.82 -15.39
CA PRO A 531 -13.93 -11.86 -16.05
C PRO A 531 -15.05 -11.77 -15.01
N PHE A 532 -16.17 -11.18 -15.40
CA PHE A 532 -17.38 -11.15 -14.60
C PHE A 532 -18.62 -11.24 -15.49
N HIS A 533 -19.73 -11.65 -14.89
CA HIS A 533 -21.06 -11.63 -15.51
C HIS A 533 -22.05 -10.95 -14.57
N VAL A 534 -22.90 -10.09 -15.12
CA VAL A 534 -23.97 -9.41 -14.40
C VAL A 534 -25.30 -9.81 -15.02
N GLN A 535 -26.22 -10.28 -14.20
CA GLN A 535 -27.60 -10.59 -14.61
C GLN A 535 -28.56 -9.77 -13.76
N LEU A 536 -29.50 -9.07 -14.41
CA LEU A 536 -30.63 -8.43 -13.74
C LEU A 536 -31.91 -9.17 -14.13
N SER A 537 -32.65 -9.63 -13.14
CA SER A 537 -33.88 -10.43 -13.29
C SER A 537 -35.05 -9.73 -12.61
N GLY A 538 -36.21 -9.74 -13.25
CA GLY A 538 -37.43 -9.14 -12.71
C GLY A 538 -38.52 -9.02 -13.75
N ILE A 539 -39.58 -8.29 -13.44
CA ILE A 539 -40.66 -8.07 -14.39
C ILE A 539 -40.15 -7.23 -15.57
N ILE A 540 -40.41 -7.69 -16.81
CA ILE A 540 -39.92 -7.06 -18.04
C ILE A 540 -40.31 -5.57 -18.12
N CYS A 541 -41.51 -5.23 -17.66
CA CYS A 541 -41.99 -3.84 -17.65
C CYS A 541 -41.11 -2.96 -16.73
N THR A 542 -40.80 -3.45 -15.53
CA THR A 542 -39.88 -2.77 -14.61
C THR A 542 -38.46 -2.68 -15.17
N LEU A 543 -37.94 -3.76 -15.76
CA LEU A 543 -36.63 -3.76 -16.41
C LEU A 543 -36.57 -2.70 -17.51
N LYS A 544 -37.58 -2.65 -18.39
CA LYS A 544 -37.68 -1.62 -19.45
C LYS A 544 -37.66 -0.21 -18.87
N ASP A 545 -38.39 0.06 -17.79
CA ASP A 545 -38.43 1.37 -17.15
C ASP A 545 -37.05 1.80 -16.63
N VAL A 546 -36.23 0.87 -16.13
CA VAL A 546 -34.85 1.16 -15.68
C VAL A 546 -33.99 1.66 -16.84
N PHE A 547 -34.14 1.06 -18.01
CA PHE A 547 -33.35 1.37 -19.20
C PHE A 547 -33.96 2.49 -20.06
N ALA A 548 -35.26 2.80 -19.91
CA ALA A 548 -35.97 3.79 -20.71
C ALA A 548 -35.31 5.18 -20.65
N GLY A 549 -34.77 5.56 -19.48
CA GLY A 549 -34.03 6.82 -19.31
C GLY A 549 -32.65 6.85 -20.01
N CYS A 550 -32.11 5.70 -20.38
CA CYS A 550 -30.81 5.57 -21.06
C CYS A 550 -30.91 5.59 -22.60
N VAL A 551 -32.11 5.34 -23.17
CA VAL A 551 -32.29 5.16 -24.62
C VAL A 551 -32.14 6.45 -25.42
N SER A 552 -32.26 7.62 -24.79
CA SER A 552 -32.05 8.92 -25.46
C SER A 552 -30.64 9.10 -26.06
N GLY A 553 -29.67 8.25 -25.70
CA GLY A 553 -28.33 8.22 -26.32
C GLY A 553 -28.12 7.13 -27.38
N LEU A 554 -28.98 6.11 -27.46
CA LEU A 554 -28.80 4.93 -28.31
C LEU A 554 -29.33 5.13 -29.74
N ASP A 555 -30.21 6.11 -29.94
CA ASP A 555 -30.76 6.49 -31.25
C ASP A 555 -29.67 6.99 -32.23
N ARG A 556 -28.49 7.37 -31.73
CA ARG A 556 -27.35 7.76 -32.57
C ARG A 556 -26.56 6.59 -33.17
N VAL A 557 -26.68 5.37 -32.65
CA VAL A 557 -25.87 4.22 -33.11
C VAL A 557 -26.56 3.44 -34.23
N LEU A 558 -27.88 3.61 -34.43
CA LEU A 558 -28.61 2.95 -35.52
C LEU A 558 -28.66 3.77 -36.82
N SER A 559 -28.09 4.97 -36.86
CA SER A 559 -27.93 5.72 -38.11
C SER A 559 -26.69 5.23 -38.85
N VAL A 560 -26.89 4.25 -39.73
CA VAL A 560 -25.88 3.59 -40.59
C VAL A 560 -25.16 4.57 -41.54
N ASP A 561 -25.63 5.83 -41.69
CA ASP A 561 -25.16 6.74 -42.73
C ASP A 561 -24.25 7.91 -42.26
N SER A 562 -23.87 8.02 -40.99
CA SER A 562 -23.13 9.21 -40.50
C SER A 562 -21.60 9.04 -40.45
N SER A 563 -20.99 8.72 -41.58
CA SER A 563 -19.53 8.57 -41.71
C SER A 563 -18.70 9.88 -41.64
N ASN A 564 -19.29 11.04 -41.30
CA ASN A 564 -18.58 12.33 -41.40
C ASN A 564 -18.89 13.43 -40.35
N THR A 565 -19.58 13.14 -39.25
CA THR A 565 -19.79 14.17 -38.20
C THR A 565 -18.66 14.19 -37.18
N THR A 566 -17.65 14.98 -37.54
CA THR A 566 -16.65 15.62 -36.68
C THR A 566 -17.07 15.81 -35.22
N ALA A 567 -16.34 15.20 -34.29
CA ALA A 567 -16.06 15.66 -32.91
C ALA A 567 -17.16 16.46 -32.20
N SER A 568 -18.40 15.95 -32.19
CA SER A 568 -19.48 16.55 -31.42
C SER A 568 -19.08 16.59 -29.94
N ARG A 569 -18.99 17.82 -29.40
CA ARG A 569 -18.74 18.14 -27.98
C ARG A 569 -19.39 17.08 -27.09
N ARG A 570 -18.55 16.32 -26.38
CA ARG A 570 -18.98 15.42 -25.29
C ARG A 570 -19.91 16.21 -24.38
N SER A 571 -21.21 15.98 -24.50
CA SER A 571 -22.15 16.32 -23.43
C SER A 571 -21.62 15.69 -22.15
N PRO A 572 -21.78 16.35 -20.98
CA PRO A 572 -21.28 15.83 -19.71
C PRO A 572 -21.71 14.36 -19.59
N ALA A 573 -20.72 13.48 -19.49
CA ALA A 573 -20.92 12.04 -19.57
C ALA A 573 -21.94 11.62 -18.52
N ALA A 574 -23.12 11.19 -18.96
CA ALA A 574 -24.10 10.60 -18.06
C ALA A 574 -23.44 9.41 -17.36
N ASN A 575 -23.59 9.32 -16.04
CA ASN A 575 -23.06 8.19 -15.29
C ASN A 575 -23.67 6.90 -15.84
N PRO A 576 -22.87 5.88 -16.21
CA PRO A 576 -23.43 4.63 -16.71
C PRO A 576 -24.28 3.97 -15.61
N LEU A 577 -25.44 3.45 -16.02
CA LEU A 577 -26.40 2.80 -15.13
C LEU A 577 -25.76 1.61 -14.38
N ILE A 578 -24.97 0.81 -15.09
CA ILE A 578 -24.30 -0.38 -14.56
C ILE A 578 -22.79 -0.14 -14.59
N ARG A 579 -22.14 -0.34 -13.45
CA ARG A 579 -20.68 -0.21 -13.31
C ARG A 579 -20.14 -1.37 -12.51
N VAL A 580 -19.11 -2.03 -13.04
CA VAL A 580 -18.29 -2.97 -12.27
C VAL A 580 -16.89 -2.39 -12.17
N TYR A 581 -16.29 -2.37 -10.98
CA TYR A 581 -14.97 -1.80 -10.75
C TYR A 581 -14.26 -2.46 -9.58
N LEU A 582 -12.94 -2.34 -9.55
CA LEU A 582 -12.12 -2.76 -8.42
C LEU A 582 -12.05 -1.62 -7.39
N LEU A 583 -12.33 -1.94 -6.14
CA LEU A 583 -12.40 -1.00 -5.03
C LEU A 583 -11.38 -1.41 -3.97
N ARG A 584 -10.54 -0.47 -3.56
CA ARG A 584 -9.64 -0.64 -2.41
C ARG A 584 -10.12 0.18 -1.24
N GLN A 585 -10.23 -0.45 -0.09
CA GLN A 585 -10.48 0.20 1.19
C GLN A 585 -9.20 0.20 2.02
N VAL A 586 -8.74 1.40 2.38
CA VAL A 586 -7.64 1.61 3.33
C VAL A 586 -8.27 2.00 4.66
N SER A 587 -8.11 1.18 5.69
CA SER A 587 -8.57 1.48 7.04
C SER A 587 -7.42 1.55 8.04
N VAL A 588 -7.56 2.46 9.00
CA VAL A 588 -6.59 2.69 10.08
C VAL A 588 -7.36 2.74 11.39
N SER A 589 -6.90 2.01 12.40
CA SER A 589 -7.57 1.90 13.72
C SER A 589 -6.59 2.22 14.85
N MET A 590 -6.69 3.38 15.49
CA MET A 590 -5.80 3.81 16.57
C MET A 590 -6.57 4.37 17.76
N LYS A 591 -6.21 3.95 18.98
CA LYS A 591 -6.80 4.43 20.24
C LYS A 591 -8.34 4.36 20.30
N GLY A 592 -8.93 3.31 19.73
CA GLY A 592 -10.39 3.14 19.67
C GLY A 592 -11.08 3.94 18.56
N THR A 593 -10.36 4.81 17.85
CA THR A 593 -10.86 5.51 16.67
C THR A 593 -10.45 4.77 15.40
N SER A 594 -11.40 4.59 14.48
CA SER A 594 -11.12 4.03 13.15
C SER A 594 -11.53 5.00 12.06
N ALA A 595 -10.72 5.12 11.03
CA ALA A 595 -11.07 5.82 9.80
C ALA A 595 -10.77 4.93 8.60
N TRP A 596 -11.55 5.08 7.54
CA TRP A 596 -11.33 4.36 6.30
C TRP A 596 -11.61 5.22 5.07
N ARG A 597 -10.99 4.82 3.96
CA ARG A 597 -11.11 5.50 2.67
C ARG A 597 -11.18 4.47 1.56
N ASN A 598 -12.04 4.75 0.58
CA ASN A 598 -12.20 3.95 -0.61
C ASN A 598 -11.50 4.62 -1.80
N MET A 599 -10.88 3.82 -2.66
CA MET A 599 -10.32 4.28 -3.93
C MET A 599 -10.63 3.26 -5.03
N ILE A 600 -10.93 3.76 -6.23
CA ILE A 600 -11.16 2.90 -7.39
C ILE A 600 -9.80 2.54 -8.00
N LEU A 601 -9.51 1.24 -8.09
CA LEU A 601 -8.27 0.72 -8.66
C LEU A 601 -8.35 0.57 -10.17
N GLY A 602 -9.54 0.32 -10.73
CA GLY A 602 -9.79 0.20 -12.16
C GLY A 602 -11.28 -0.04 -12.45
N GLU A 603 -11.74 0.38 -13.61
CA GLU A 603 -13.12 0.19 -14.07
C GLU A 603 -13.20 -0.97 -15.06
N GLY A 604 -14.27 -1.75 -14.98
CA GLY A 604 -14.51 -2.88 -15.86
C GLY A 604 -15.16 -2.45 -17.18
N THR A 605 -14.86 -3.18 -18.24
CA THR A 605 -15.55 -3.06 -19.52
C THR A 605 -16.78 -3.97 -19.51
N LEU A 606 -17.95 -3.44 -19.87
CA LEU A 606 -19.20 -4.22 -19.98
C LEU A 606 -19.65 -4.33 -21.44
N ALA A 607 -20.03 -5.52 -21.85
CA ALA A 607 -20.68 -5.81 -23.12
C ALA A 607 -22.05 -6.44 -22.86
N PRO A 608 -23.16 -5.89 -23.39
CA PRO A 608 -24.47 -6.50 -23.24
C PRO A 608 -24.52 -7.81 -24.03
N ILE A 609 -25.11 -8.84 -23.43
CA ILE A 609 -25.37 -10.11 -24.11
C ILE A 609 -26.78 -10.05 -24.71
N PRO A 610 -26.95 -10.26 -26.02
CA PRO A 610 -28.27 -10.25 -26.63
C PRO A 610 -29.21 -11.29 -25.99
N PRO A 611 -30.46 -10.92 -25.65
CA PRO A 611 -31.42 -11.89 -25.12
C PRO A 611 -31.77 -12.92 -26.19
N ASP A 612 -32.04 -14.15 -25.75
CA ASP A 612 -32.49 -15.22 -26.66
C ASP A 612 -33.79 -14.81 -27.36
N LEU A 613 -33.74 -14.77 -28.69
CA LEU A 613 -34.85 -14.35 -29.56
C LEU A 613 -36.13 -15.16 -29.38
N SER A 614 -36.02 -16.37 -28.79
CA SER A 614 -37.16 -17.25 -28.45
C SER A 614 -38.15 -16.60 -27.47
N SER A 615 -37.69 -15.61 -26.71
CA SER A 615 -38.53 -14.91 -25.72
C SER A 615 -39.45 -13.87 -26.37
N CYS A 616 -39.19 -13.35 -27.57
CA CYS A 616 -39.87 -12.14 -28.08
C CYS A 616 -41.31 -12.32 -28.61
N CYS A 617 -41.87 -13.53 -28.71
CA CYS A 617 -43.04 -13.79 -29.57
C CYS A 617 -44.41 -13.95 -28.88
N SER A 618 -44.55 -13.74 -27.57
CA SER A 618 -45.88 -13.80 -26.91
C SER A 618 -46.54 -12.43 -26.85
N LEU A 619 -47.45 -12.14 -27.80
CA LEU A 619 -48.27 -10.92 -27.92
C LEU A 619 -49.24 -10.68 -26.74
N THR A 620 -49.25 -11.56 -25.74
CA THR A 620 -50.08 -11.40 -24.54
C THR A 620 -49.55 -10.23 -23.70
N ARG A 621 -50.40 -9.24 -23.42
CA ARG A 621 -50.13 -8.01 -22.64
C ARG A 621 -49.65 -8.22 -21.19
N GLN A 622 -49.34 -9.44 -20.77
CA GLN A 622 -48.92 -9.73 -19.41
C GLN A 622 -47.42 -9.43 -19.24
N CYS A 623 -47.09 -8.54 -18.31
CA CYS A 623 -45.73 -8.29 -17.87
C CYS A 623 -45.20 -9.55 -17.16
N ARG A 624 -44.49 -10.41 -17.90
CA ARG A 624 -43.85 -11.61 -17.34
C ARG A 624 -42.46 -11.30 -16.78
N GLU A 625 -41.91 -12.25 -16.03
CA GLU A 625 -40.52 -12.22 -15.59
C GLU A 625 -39.57 -12.38 -16.79
N GLY A 626 -38.43 -11.71 -16.73
CA GLY A 626 -37.37 -11.77 -17.71
C GLY A 626 -36.03 -11.38 -17.08
N HIS A 627 -34.97 -11.44 -17.88
CA HIS A 627 -33.64 -11.04 -17.44
C HIS A 627 -32.87 -10.36 -18.57
N VAL A 628 -31.82 -9.64 -18.18
CA VAL A 628 -30.87 -8.97 -19.06
C VAL A 628 -29.47 -9.21 -18.53
N ASP A 629 -28.52 -9.45 -19.43
CA ASP A 629 -27.19 -9.92 -19.10
C ASP A 629 -26.09 -9.03 -19.68
N TRP A 630 -24.99 -8.95 -18.95
CA TRP A 630 -23.74 -8.34 -19.39
C TRP A 630 -22.57 -9.24 -19.02
N GLU A 631 -21.62 -9.36 -19.94
CA GLU A 631 -20.29 -9.90 -19.66
C GLU A 631 -19.25 -8.79 -19.66
N GLY A 632 -18.14 -9.04 -18.99
CA GLY A 632 -17.09 -8.05 -18.92
C GLY A 632 -15.81 -8.55 -18.28
N GLU A 633 -14.81 -7.67 -18.28
CA GLU A 633 -13.54 -7.88 -17.61
C GLU A 633 -13.19 -6.64 -16.79
N VAL A 634 -12.58 -6.84 -15.62
CA VAL A 634 -12.04 -5.77 -14.78
C VAL A 634 -10.57 -6.03 -14.46
N SER A 635 -9.75 -5.00 -14.51
CA SER A 635 -8.32 -5.07 -14.16
C SER A 635 -7.91 -3.84 -13.37
N CYS A 636 -6.81 -3.93 -12.61
CA CYS A 636 -6.22 -2.75 -11.99
C CYS A 636 -5.62 -1.83 -13.07
N ARG A 637 -5.48 -0.54 -12.73
CA ARG A 637 -4.62 0.38 -13.48
C ARG A 637 -3.15 0.03 -13.29
N ASP A 638 -2.33 0.39 -14.27
CA ASP A 638 -0.89 0.08 -14.30
C ASP A 638 -0.08 0.78 -13.19
N ASP A 639 -0.60 1.86 -12.60
CA ASP A 639 0.03 2.57 -11.48
C ASP A 639 -0.12 1.83 -10.14
N ILE A 640 -0.95 0.79 -10.08
CA ILE A 640 -1.18 0.01 -8.86
C ILE A 640 -0.13 -1.10 -8.76
N THR A 641 0.80 -0.95 -7.82
CA THR A 641 1.92 -1.88 -7.62
C THR A 641 1.81 -2.73 -6.35
N VAL A 642 0.80 -2.46 -5.52
CA VAL A 642 0.64 -3.06 -4.19
C VAL A 642 -0.71 -3.75 -4.10
N GLY A 643 -0.74 -5.00 -3.63
CA GLY A 643 -1.96 -5.75 -3.31
C GLY A 643 -2.49 -5.49 -1.89
N SER A 644 -3.52 -6.22 -1.51
CA SER A 644 -4.07 -6.20 -0.14
C SER A 644 -3.04 -6.65 0.92
N PHE A 645 -3.04 -6.01 2.08
CA PHE A 645 -2.20 -6.39 3.23
C PHE A 645 -2.82 -5.93 4.56
N SER A 646 -2.32 -6.51 5.65
CA SER A 646 -2.69 -6.13 7.02
C SER A 646 -1.42 -6.04 7.85
N ALA A 647 -1.16 -4.89 8.46
CA ALA A 647 0.02 -4.67 9.29
C ALA A 647 -0.28 -3.68 10.40
N ALA A 648 -0.03 -4.10 11.64
CA ALA A 648 -0.32 -3.32 12.84
C ALA A 648 -1.76 -2.79 12.87
N ASN A 649 -1.93 -1.47 12.90
CA ASN A 649 -3.21 -0.78 12.92
C ASN A 649 -3.77 -0.45 11.52
N VAL A 650 -3.17 -0.95 10.45
CA VAL A 650 -3.52 -0.64 9.06
C VAL A 650 -4.02 -1.88 8.34
N HIS A 651 -5.15 -1.75 7.63
CA HIS A 651 -5.66 -2.77 6.73
C HIS A 651 -5.92 -2.17 5.34
N VAL A 652 -5.44 -2.85 4.32
CA VAL A 652 -5.72 -2.56 2.91
C VAL A 652 -6.47 -3.77 2.34
N LYS A 653 -7.76 -3.58 2.08
CA LYS A 653 -8.68 -4.61 1.58
C LYS A 653 -9.12 -4.26 0.16
N ASP A 654 -9.29 -5.27 -0.68
CA ASP A 654 -9.70 -5.10 -2.07
C ASP A 654 -11.05 -5.79 -2.30
N PHE A 655 -11.85 -5.24 -3.22
CA PHE A 655 -13.19 -5.70 -3.53
C PHE A 655 -13.45 -5.58 -5.04
N ILE A 656 -14.28 -6.46 -5.57
CA ILE A 656 -15.01 -6.21 -6.83
C ILE A 656 -16.35 -5.60 -6.43
N ALA A 657 -16.67 -4.43 -6.97
CA ALA A 657 -17.89 -3.71 -6.68
C ALA A 657 -18.76 -3.59 -7.94
N LEU A 658 -20.03 -3.94 -7.81
CA LEU A 658 -21.08 -3.63 -8.78
C LEU A 658 -21.91 -2.46 -8.23
N SER A 659 -22.12 -1.44 -9.05
CA SER A 659 -22.98 -0.31 -8.74
C SER A 659 -24.05 -0.17 -9.81
N LEU A 660 -25.31 -0.06 -9.37
CA LEU A 660 -26.45 0.32 -10.20
C LEU A 660 -26.91 1.71 -9.75
N THR A 661 -26.82 2.70 -10.63
CA THR A 661 -27.28 4.07 -10.35
C THR A 661 -28.37 4.44 -11.35
N PRO A 662 -29.64 4.56 -10.95
CA PRO A 662 -30.70 5.00 -11.83
C PRO A 662 -30.39 6.37 -12.48
N PRO A 663 -30.83 6.63 -13.73
CA PRO A 663 -30.46 7.85 -14.46
C PRO A 663 -30.80 9.16 -13.74
N ASP A 664 -31.92 9.18 -12.99
CA ASP A 664 -32.29 10.29 -12.11
C ASP A 664 -32.59 9.77 -10.70
N ARG A 665 -31.64 10.00 -9.78
CA ARG A 665 -31.77 9.58 -8.38
C ARG A 665 -32.99 10.16 -7.67
N ARG A 666 -33.50 11.33 -8.09
CA ARG A 666 -34.60 12.03 -7.41
C ARG A 666 -35.96 11.53 -7.87
N SER A 667 -36.13 11.34 -9.18
CA SER A 667 -37.41 10.90 -9.75
C SER A 667 -37.53 9.39 -9.92
N SER A 668 -36.41 8.65 -9.97
CA SER A 668 -36.46 7.22 -10.17
C SER A 668 -37.18 6.51 -9.01
N PRO A 669 -38.08 5.54 -9.32
CA PRO A 669 -38.69 4.68 -8.33
C PRO A 669 -37.70 3.71 -7.68
N LEU A 670 -36.50 3.57 -8.24
CA LEU A 670 -35.43 2.68 -7.77
C LEU A 670 -34.42 3.45 -6.92
N LEU A 671 -33.83 2.76 -5.94
CA LEU A 671 -32.73 3.27 -5.14
C LEU A 671 -31.38 2.85 -5.74
N ASP A 672 -30.32 3.61 -5.46
CA ASP A 672 -28.96 3.19 -5.81
C ASP A 672 -28.63 1.85 -5.13
N LEU A 673 -27.96 0.96 -5.86
CA LEU A 673 -27.44 -0.30 -5.33
C LEU A 673 -25.92 -0.32 -5.43
N GLN A 674 -25.27 -0.81 -4.38
CA GLN A 674 -23.86 -1.16 -4.38
C GLN A 674 -23.69 -2.54 -3.76
N LEU A 675 -23.14 -3.47 -4.53
CA LEU A 675 -22.78 -4.82 -4.12
C LEU A 675 -21.26 -4.92 -4.12
N THR A 676 -20.66 -5.41 -3.04
CA THR A 676 -19.20 -5.60 -2.94
C THR A 676 -18.87 -7.06 -2.60
N ILE A 677 -17.90 -7.61 -3.33
CA ILE A 677 -17.37 -8.95 -3.09
C ILE A 677 -15.91 -8.81 -2.65
N PRO A 678 -15.52 -9.26 -1.45
CA PRO A 678 -14.14 -9.19 -1.00
C PRO A 678 -13.26 -10.11 -1.85
N ILE A 679 -12.11 -9.58 -2.27
CA ILE A 679 -11.09 -10.30 -3.04
C ILE A 679 -9.70 -10.03 -2.45
N ARG A 680 -8.70 -10.78 -2.90
CA ARG A 680 -7.30 -10.54 -2.56
C ARG A 680 -6.50 -10.26 -3.81
N LEU A 681 -5.96 -9.06 -3.94
CA LEU A 681 -4.99 -8.77 -4.99
C LEU A 681 -3.57 -9.15 -4.53
N VAL A 682 -2.83 -9.84 -5.40
CA VAL A 682 -1.46 -10.31 -5.19
C VAL A 682 -0.55 -9.80 -6.31
N THR A 683 0.77 -9.79 -6.12
CA THR A 683 1.69 -9.12 -7.06
C THR A 683 1.79 -9.83 -8.40
N ASP A 684 1.82 -11.17 -8.37
CA ASP A 684 2.08 -12.00 -9.54
C ASP A 684 0.82 -12.77 -9.94
N SER A 685 0.54 -12.79 -11.24
CA SER A 685 -0.43 -13.69 -11.86
C SER A 685 -0.08 -15.14 -11.58
N TRP A 686 -1.08 -16.02 -11.68
CA TRP A 686 -0.82 -17.45 -11.66
C TRP A 686 0.12 -17.84 -12.83
N ALA A 687 1.04 -18.76 -12.58
CA ALA A 687 1.83 -19.41 -13.62
C ALA A 687 1.97 -20.88 -13.24
N ASP A 688 1.86 -21.76 -14.23
CA ASP A 688 2.24 -23.15 -14.08
C ASP A 688 3.70 -23.22 -13.65
N ILE A 689 3.96 -23.96 -12.57
CA ILE A 689 5.32 -24.27 -12.10
C ILE A 689 5.92 -25.38 -12.99
N THR A 690 5.67 -25.33 -14.30
CA THR A 690 6.07 -26.36 -15.27
C THR A 690 7.31 -25.99 -16.05
N GLY A 691 7.92 -24.83 -15.76
CA GLY A 691 9.31 -24.64 -16.15
C GLY A 691 10.17 -25.65 -15.39
N PRO A 692 11.17 -26.30 -16.04
CA PRO A 692 12.20 -27.01 -15.29
C PRO A 692 12.68 -26.06 -14.20
N GLU A 693 12.63 -26.48 -12.94
CA GLU A 693 13.22 -25.74 -11.84
C GLU A 693 14.58 -25.27 -12.36
N PRO A 694 14.85 -23.95 -12.48
CA PRO A 694 16.16 -23.51 -12.89
C PRO A 694 17.08 -24.09 -11.84
N ASP A 695 17.78 -25.15 -12.24
CA ASP A 695 18.59 -25.96 -11.36
C ASP A 695 19.39 -25.03 -10.47
N ASN A 696 19.55 -25.44 -9.21
CA ASN A 696 20.40 -24.85 -8.19
C ASN A 696 21.88 -24.63 -8.60
N ALA A 697 22.20 -24.59 -9.90
CA ALA A 697 23.48 -24.23 -10.49
C ALA A 697 23.96 -22.81 -10.16
N ALA A 698 23.09 -21.89 -9.72
CA ALA A 698 23.51 -20.56 -9.26
C ALA A 698 23.88 -20.51 -7.76
N LEU A 699 23.72 -21.61 -7.01
CA LEU A 699 24.12 -21.70 -5.59
C LEU A 699 25.41 -22.54 -5.39
N ALA A 700 26.07 -22.94 -6.48
CA ALA A 700 27.34 -23.69 -6.50
C ALA A 700 28.49 -22.94 -7.20
N GLN A 701 28.37 -21.63 -7.43
CA GLN A 701 29.46 -20.72 -7.80
C GLN A 701 29.48 -19.56 -6.83
#